data_AF-A0A561VJW0-F1
#
_entry.id   AF-A0A561VJW0-F1
#
_cell.length_a   1.000
_cell.length_b   1.000
_cell.length_c   1.000
_cell.angle_alpha   90.00
_cell.angle_beta   90.00
_cell.angle_gamma   90.00
#
_symmetry.space_group_name_H-M   'P 1'
#
loop_
_entity.id
_entity.type
_entity.pdbx_description
1 polymer ?
#
loop_
_entity_poly.entity_id
_entity_poly.type
_entity_poly.pdbx_seq_one_letter_code
_entity_poly.pdbx_strand_id
1 'polypeptide(L)'
;MIALRVYRLLPPAARRRLLDLLPANRRLRLVRTFTRPRGGDTVHPVGARVTVADGGVRTEAEVVAAATPLEMWHRNLVAVTSTLESAGIEYHCLRNDDYLRSSVAILVSQRDAVRRLVRSAPELSGAHVRTVEVQPGRNQPDLAPAEVIQVWFPVTDARAGVVLGAQFACEIEFWTRVGDVVRAPRHNAVIDEAPARAEPVRVAAALLSHFVPEADDNTYGTRRDLTVRAPDRVGFPIDAVYTWVDGSDPDWLKRKMAALSAPDAPRHAVAANSSRYHNRDELRYSMRSLHAFAPWLRRIFLVTDSQLPSWLDPTHPMITVVTHAELFADLGGRSSFNSHAIESRLHRVEGLAEHFLYLNDDVFLGRPLLPTHFFHANGIAKFFLSPAQFGLGDARAADLPVNAAGKNNRRHIQRLFGVTITQKMKHTPFALRRSIMHQIEQMLHADVTETARHQFRHHGDLSIPSSLHQYWAYLTAQAVPGDIEYEYADLGHPSTPARLAELLNRRHRDVFCLNDTDSDSEAFAEQERMLVDFLSRYLPFPAPFELPDDVVAERRKLGASALWRQSRGADRYGRQVDAPTTPALGRQVDAHAARPLRVGPRLDAPTLPSMRIAATREAQEDIASPGWWGTYPAERPDS
;
A
#
# COMPACT_ATOMS: atom_id res chain seq x y z
N MET A 1 6.94 34.57 0.18
CA MET A 1 5.67 33.81 0.39
C MET A 1 4.61 34.06 -0.69
N ILE A 2 4.40 35.29 -1.16
CA ILE A 2 3.41 35.61 -2.23
C ILE A 2 3.74 34.88 -3.54
N ALA A 3 5.01 34.89 -3.98
CA ALA A 3 5.45 34.20 -5.20
C ALA A 3 5.20 32.68 -5.20
N LEU A 4 5.25 32.02 -4.03
CA LEU A 4 4.98 30.58 -3.92
C LEU A 4 3.49 30.27 -4.00
N ARG A 5 2.64 31.08 -3.35
CA ARG A 5 1.19 30.95 -3.47
C ARG A 5 0.76 31.19 -4.91
N VAL A 6 1.31 32.21 -5.56
CA VAL A 6 1.07 32.48 -7.00
C VAL A 6 1.57 31.31 -7.86
N TYR A 7 2.80 30.83 -7.67
CA TYR A 7 3.32 29.66 -8.39
C TYR A 7 2.46 28.39 -8.17
N ARG A 8 1.97 28.15 -6.95
CA ARG A 8 1.06 27.04 -6.62
C ARG A 8 -0.39 27.25 -7.08
N LEU A 9 -0.79 28.46 -7.44
CA LEU A 9 -2.10 28.71 -8.05
C LEU A 9 -2.06 28.52 -9.58
N LEU A 10 -0.86 28.49 -10.18
CA LEU A 10 -0.71 28.25 -11.61
C LEU A 10 -1.00 26.78 -11.99
N PRO A 11 -1.61 26.53 -13.16
CA PRO A 11 -1.74 25.20 -13.74
C PRO A 11 -0.38 24.51 -13.92
N PRO A 12 -0.31 23.15 -13.87
CA PRO A 12 0.95 22.41 -14.00
C PRO A 12 1.77 22.74 -15.26
N ALA A 13 1.10 23.12 -16.36
CA ALA A 13 1.76 23.54 -17.60
C ALA A 13 2.42 24.93 -17.49
N ALA A 14 1.76 25.87 -16.79
CA ALA A 14 2.29 27.22 -16.55
C ALA A 14 3.45 27.21 -15.55
N ARG A 15 3.37 26.35 -14.52
CA ARG A 15 4.48 26.10 -13.59
C ARG A 15 5.73 25.58 -14.31
N ARG A 16 5.56 24.61 -15.22
CA ARG A 16 6.64 24.08 -16.06
C ARG A 16 7.31 25.16 -16.89
N ARG A 17 6.53 25.96 -17.63
CA ARG A 17 7.06 27.09 -18.42
C ARG A 17 7.86 28.09 -17.59
N LEU A 18 7.41 28.41 -16.38
CA LEU A 18 8.12 29.32 -15.48
C LEU A 18 9.44 28.75 -14.96
N LEU A 19 9.50 27.44 -14.69
CA LEU A 19 10.75 26.76 -14.33
C LEU A 19 11.70 26.64 -15.52
N ASP A 20 11.16 26.49 -16.72
CA ASP A 20 11.95 26.37 -17.95
C ASP A 20 12.70 27.66 -18.33
N LEU A 21 12.31 28.80 -17.76
CA LEU A 21 13.01 30.08 -17.91
C LEU A 21 14.27 30.20 -17.03
N LEU A 22 14.48 29.29 -16.08
CA LEU A 22 15.65 29.30 -15.20
C LEU A 22 16.77 28.41 -15.77
N PRO A 23 18.06 28.72 -15.50
CA PRO A 23 19.16 27.80 -15.79
C PRO A 23 19.00 26.46 -15.07
N ALA A 24 19.28 25.33 -15.75
CA ALA A 24 19.06 23.97 -15.21
C ALA A 24 19.71 23.75 -13.83
N ASN A 25 20.94 24.24 -13.65
CA ASN A 25 21.70 24.20 -12.39
C ASN A 25 21.13 25.08 -11.26
N ARG A 26 20.19 25.99 -11.55
CA ARG A 26 19.53 26.85 -10.55
C ARG A 26 18.10 26.42 -10.26
N ARG A 27 17.45 25.63 -11.12
CA ARG A 27 16.04 25.21 -10.98
C ARG A 27 15.78 24.49 -9.65
N LEU A 28 16.54 23.44 -9.36
CA LEU A 28 16.37 22.63 -8.15
C LEU A 28 16.59 23.45 -6.87
N ARG A 29 17.69 24.21 -6.81
CA ARG A 29 18.03 25.10 -5.69
C ARG A 29 16.98 26.18 -5.46
N LEU A 30 16.46 26.82 -6.51
CA LEU A 30 15.46 27.87 -6.39
C LEU A 30 14.13 27.30 -5.90
N VAL A 31 13.66 26.20 -6.51
CA VAL A 31 12.43 25.52 -6.09
C VAL A 31 12.55 25.06 -4.64
N ARG A 32 13.66 24.45 -4.23
CA ARG A 32 13.90 24.02 -2.84
C ARG A 32 13.85 25.18 -1.85
N THR A 33 14.45 26.32 -2.20
CA THR A 33 14.42 27.56 -1.38
C THR A 33 12.98 28.05 -1.19
N PHE A 34 12.16 27.87 -2.22
CA PHE A 34 10.75 28.25 -2.25
C PHE A 34 9.83 27.20 -1.61
N THR A 35 10.22 25.92 -1.57
CA THR A 35 9.38 24.81 -1.12
C THR A 35 9.80 24.21 0.23
N ARG A 36 10.50 24.98 1.08
CA ARG A 36 10.86 24.54 2.44
C ARG A 36 9.65 23.88 3.14
N PRO A 37 9.81 22.66 3.67
CA PRO A 37 8.74 21.95 4.39
C PRO A 37 8.17 22.76 5.54
N ARG A 38 6.91 22.49 5.91
CA ARG A 38 6.39 22.90 7.22
C ARG A 38 7.03 22.03 8.31
N GLY A 39 7.32 22.61 9.47
CA GLY A 39 8.18 22.02 10.50
C GLY A 39 9.57 22.63 10.44
N GLY A 40 9.97 23.34 11.50
CA GLY A 40 11.28 24.00 11.56
C GLY A 40 12.43 23.00 11.49
N ASP A 41 13.66 23.49 11.33
CA ASP A 41 14.86 22.67 11.51
C ASP A 41 15.19 22.44 12.99
N THR A 42 14.35 22.96 13.89
CA THR A 42 14.41 22.77 15.33
C THR A 42 14.06 21.32 15.67
N VAL A 43 14.93 20.67 16.42
CA VAL A 43 14.70 19.34 17.00
C VAL A 43 14.34 19.51 18.46
N HIS A 44 13.23 18.91 18.86
CA HIS A 44 12.73 18.92 20.23
C HIS A 44 13.07 17.60 20.92
N PRO A 45 13.39 17.61 22.23
CA PRO A 45 13.66 16.38 22.96
C PRO A 45 12.39 15.56 23.16
N VAL A 46 12.52 14.23 23.19
CA VAL A 46 11.42 13.31 23.51
C VAL A 46 10.85 13.63 24.89
N GLY A 47 9.53 13.62 25.01
CA GLY A 47 8.77 14.02 26.20
C GLY A 47 8.49 15.52 26.29
N ALA A 48 9.08 16.36 25.43
CA ALA A 48 8.73 17.77 25.38
C ALA A 48 7.29 17.95 24.85
N ARG A 49 6.64 19.03 25.29
CA ARG A 49 5.37 19.48 24.71
C ARG A 49 5.59 20.66 23.78
N VAL A 50 5.04 20.57 22.57
CA VAL A 50 5.20 21.56 21.50
C VAL A 50 3.85 21.89 20.87
N THR A 51 3.68 23.14 20.42
CA THR A 51 2.46 23.53 19.69
C THR A 51 2.57 23.16 18.21
N VAL A 52 1.69 22.29 17.74
CA VAL A 52 1.59 21.83 16.35
C VAL A 52 0.25 22.19 15.72
N ALA A 53 0.11 21.99 14.41
CA ALA A 53 -1.17 22.12 13.71
C ALA A 53 -1.79 20.73 13.51
N ASP A 54 -2.92 20.47 14.16
CA ASP A 54 -3.72 19.24 14.04
C ASP A 54 -5.05 19.57 13.36
N GLY A 55 -5.25 19.11 12.12
CA GLY A 55 -6.44 19.47 11.33
C GLY A 55 -6.64 20.98 11.12
N GLY A 56 -5.57 21.77 11.18
CA GLY A 56 -5.61 23.24 11.08
C GLY A 56 -5.83 23.97 12.41
N VAL A 57 -6.01 23.24 13.52
CA VAL A 57 -6.13 23.78 14.87
C VAL A 57 -4.77 23.74 15.57
N ARG A 58 -4.44 24.77 16.35
CA ARG A 58 -3.21 24.78 17.17
C ARG A 58 -3.42 23.90 18.40
N THR A 59 -2.60 22.87 18.52
CA THR A 59 -2.73 21.81 19.52
C THR A 59 -1.39 21.59 20.20
N GLU A 60 -1.39 21.43 21.53
CA GLU A 60 -0.20 20.99 22.26
C GLU A 60 -0.04 19.46 22.07
N ALA A 61 1.10 19.03 21.53
CA ALA A 61 1.42 17.62 21.29
C ALA A 61 2.70 17.23 22.01
N GLU A 62 2.75 15.97 22.47
CA GLU A 62 3.94 15.36 23.06
C GLU A 62 4.90 14.89 21.97
N VAL A 63 6.19 15.19 22.12
CA VAL A 63 7.24 14.68 21.23
C VAL A 63 7.58 13.25 21.61
N VAL A 64 7.41 12.31 20.68
CA VAL A 64 7.65 10.86 20.92
C VAL A 64 8.72 10.32 19.97
N ALA A 65 9.44 9.28 20.42
CA ALA A 65 10.48 8.62 19.63
C ALA A 65 9.89 7.75 18.50
N ALA A 66 8.77 7.09 18.78
CA ALA A 66 8.04 6.24 17.85
C ALA A 66 6.54 6.32 18.17
N ALA A 67 5.71 6.29 17.13
CA ALA A 67 4.27 6.13 17.24
C ALA A 67 3.67 5.69 15.90
N THR A 68 2.62 4.88 15.95
CA THR A 68 1.82 4.50 14.79
C THR A 68 0.35 4.94 14.92
N PRO A 69 -0.35 5.10 13.78
CA PRO A 69 -1.80 5.23 13.76
C PRO A 69 -2.54 4.19 14.62
N LEU A 70 -2.12 2.93 14.56
CA LEU A 70 -2.75 1.83 15.31
C LEU A 70 -2.52 1.97 16.82
N GLU A 71 -1.30 2.31 17.25
CA GLU A 71 -1.00 2.56 18.66
C GLU A 71 -1.83 3.72 19.20
N MET A 72 -2.02 4.79 18.43
CA MET A 72 -2.86 5.92 18.85
C MET A 72 -4.33 5.53 18.94
N TRP A 73 -4.82 4.70 18.02
CA TRP A 73 -6.17 4.12 18.09
C TRP A 73 -6.38 3.34 19.39
N HIS A 74 -5.44 2.44 19.75
CA HIS A 74 -5.51 1.68 21.01
C HIS A 74 -5.37 2.57 22.23
N ARG A 75 -4.36 3.47 22.27
CA ARG A 75 -4.12 4.39 23.40
C ARG A 75 -5.37 5.19 23.74
N ASN A 76 -6.00 5.79 22.73
CA ASN A 76 -7.18 6.62 22.92
C ASN A 76 -8.39 5.79 23.38
N LEU A 77 -8.60 4.60 22.79
CA LEU A 77 -9.71 3.72 23.21
C LEU A 77 -9.51 3.22 24.64
N VAL A 78 -8.34 2.69 24.97
CA VAL A 78 -8.00 2.15 26.30
C VAL A 78 -8.19 3.21 27.37
N ALA A 79 -7.68 4.43 27.15
CA ALA A 79 -7.80 5.50 28.13
C ALA A 79 -9.27 5.85 28.43
N VAL A 80 -10.10 5.97 27.38
CA VAL A 80 -11.54 6.24 27.56
C VAL A 80 -12.23 5.07 28.26
N THR A 81 -12.00 3.83 27.82
CA THR A 81 -12.66 2.67 28.43
C THR A 81 -12.24 2.47 29.88
N SER A 82 -10.97 2.61 30.21
CA SER A 82 -10.48 2.49 31.59
C SER A 82 -11.05 3.59 32.48
N THR A 83 -11.16 4.83 31.99
CA THR A 83 -11.84 5.91 32.72
C THR A 83 -13.32 5.59 33.00
N LEU A 84 -14.05 5.06 32.02
CA LEU A 84 -15.46 4.68 32.20
C LEU A 84 -15.60 3.50 33.18
N GLU A 85 -14.72 2.50 33.10
CA GLU A 85 -14.66 1.35 34.01
C GLU A 85 -14.38 1.79 35.46
N SER A 86 -13.36 2.63 35.68
CA SER A 86 -13.01 3.20 37.00
C SER A 86 -14.18 3.98 37.63
N ALA A 87 -15.03 4.61 36.80
CA ALA A 87 -16.20 5.36 37.25
C ALA A 87 -17.47 4.52 37.39
N GLY A 88 -17.43 3.21 37.06
CA GLY A 88 -18.61 2.34 37.07
C GLY A 88 -19.67 2.70 36.02
N ILE A 89 -19.27 3.37 34.94
CA ILE A 89 -20.17 3.77 33.85
C ILE A 89 -20.20 2.65 32.81
N GLU A 90 -21.38 2.06 32.62
CA GLU A 90 -21.60 1.06 31.56
C GLU A 90 -21.39 1.68 30.19
N TYR A 91 -20.63 0.99 29.34
CA TYR A 91 -20.33 1.40 27.98
C TYR A 91 -20.26 0.18 27.05
N HIS A 92 -20.36 0.42 25.74
CA HIS A 92 -20.13 -0.61 24.72
C HIS A 92 -19.29 -0.06 23.59
N CYS A 93 -18.18 -0.71 23.25
CA CYS A 93 -17.42 -0.36 22.06
C CYS A 93 -18.22 -0.64 20.79
N LEU A 94 -18.15 0.30 19.84
CA LEU A 94 -18.82 0.24 18.54
C LEU A 94 -17.80 0.09 17.41
N ARG A 95 -18.26 -0.42 16.28
CA ARG A 95 -17.54 -0.29 15.01
C ARG A 95 -17.77 1.11 14.44
N ASN A 96 -16.70 1.90 14.27
CA ASN A 96 -16.76 3.21 13.64
C ASN A 96 -16.62 3.07 12.12
N ASP A 97 -17.38 3.86 11.36
CA ASP A 97 -17.30 3.90 9.90
C ASP A 97 -15.98 4.54 9.41
N ASP A 98 -15.41 5.47 10.19
CA ASP A 98 -14.03 5.93 10.06
C ASP A 98 -13.10 4.93 10.77
N TYR A 99 -12.44 4.10 9.97
CA TYR A 99 -11.57 3.02 10.46
C TYR A 99 -10.36 3.49 11.29
N LEU A 100 -10.05 4.80 11.28
CA LEU A 100 -8.99 5.39 12.09
C LEU A 100 -9.47 5.88 13.45
N ARG A 101 -10.78 5.90 13.70
CA ARG A 101 -11.36 6.27 14.98
C ARG A 101 -11.87 5.04 15.72
N SER A 102 -11.94 5.16 17.04
CA SER A 102 -12.63 4.22 17.90
C SER A 102 -13.89 4.88 18.44
N SER A 103 -14.86 4.07 18.90
CA SER A 103 -16.09 4.61 19.47
C SER A 103 -16.64 3.78 20.61
N VAL A 104 -17.23 4.45 21.59
CA VAL A 104 -17.96 3.85 22.70
C VAL A 104 -19.35 4.47 22.79
N ALA A 105 -20.36 3.64 22.99
CA ALA A 105 -21.72 4.03 23.29
C ALA A 105 -21.95 4.05 24.80
N ILE A 106 -22.64 5.09 25.26
CA ILE A 106 -23.11 5.24 26.64
C ILE A 106 -24.53 5.79 26.64
N LEU A 107 -25.30 5.55 27.70
CA LEU A 107 -26.65 6.11 27.81
C LEU A 107 -26.59 7.64 28.00
N VAL A 108 -27.45 8.36 27.29
CA VAL A 108 -27.56 9.83 27.36
C VAL A 108 -27.86 10.34 28.78
N SER A 109 -28.47 9.52 29.64
CA SER A 109 -28.69 9.84 31.06
C SER A 109 -27.38 10.02 31.85
N GLN A 110 -26.26 9.44 31.38
CA GLN A 110 -24.94 9.57 31.98
C GLN A 110 -24.14 10.74 31.39
N ARG A 111 -24.71 11.53 30.45
CA ARG A 111 -23.99 12.56 29.70
C ARG A 111 -23.24 13.57 30.56
N ASP A 112 -23.92 14.14 31.56
CA ASP A 112 -23.31 15.17 32.39
C ASP A 112 -22.25 14.60 33.35
N ALA A 113 -22.40 13.33 33.77
CA ALA A 113 -21.36 12.64 34.52
C ALA A 113 -20.11 12.43 33.66
N VAL A 114 -20.29 11.97 32.42
CA VAL A 114 -19.19 11.72 31.48
C VAL A 114 -18.50 13.02 31.05
N ARG A 115 -19.24 14.11 30.82
CA ARG A 115 -18.66 15.43 30.55
C ARG A 115 -17.75 15.94 31.66
N ARG A 116 -18.09 15.67 32.92
CA ARG A 116 -17.21 15.98 34.06
C ARG A 116 -16.00 15.05 34.06
N LEU A 117 -16.25 13.75 33.92
CA LEU A 117 -15.23 12.71 33.97
C LEU A 117 -14.13 12.91 32.93
N VAL A 118 -14.48 13.17 31.67
CA VAL A 118 -13.48 13.37 30.59
C VAL A 118 -12.58 14.58 30.81
N ARG A 119 -12.95 15.52 31.69
CA ARG A 119 -12.16 16.72 32.02
C ARG A 119 -11.30 16.54 33.27
N SER A 120 -11.63 15.59 34.14
CA SER A 120 -11.00 15.46 35.47
C SER A 120 -10.36 14.11 35.74
N ALA A 121 -10.63 13.09 34.91
CA ALA A 121 -10.10 11.74 35.10
C ALA A 121 -8.57 11.72 35.00
N PRO A 122 -7.85 11.14 35.98
CA PRO A 122 -6.39 11.03 35.94
C PRO A 122 -5.86 10.31 34.70
N GLU A 123 -6.56 9.28 34.23
CA GLU A 123 -6.19 8.49 33.04
C GLU A 123 -6.27 9.30 31.74
N LEU A 124 -7.02 10.41 31.75
CA LEU A 124 -7.15 11.35 30.63
C LEU A 124 -6.29 12.61 30.82
N SER A 125 -5.40 12.62 31.79
CA SER A 125 -4.45 13.73 31.97
C SER A 125 -3.56 13.89 30.73
N GLY A 126 -3.63 15.08 30.11
CA GLY A 126 -2.93 15.36 28.85
C GLY A 126 -3.71 14.97 27.58
N ALA A 127 -4.90 14.39 27.70
CA ALA A 127 -5.81 14.22 26.58
C ALA A 127 -6.40 15.57 26.16
N HIS A 128 -6.62 15.72 24.86
CA HIS A 128 -7.47 16.76 24.30
C HIS A 128 -8.89 16.23 24.21
N VAL A 129 -9.84 17.10 24.58
CA VAL A 129 -11.26 16.79 24.56
C VAL A 129 -11.97 17.84 23.72
N ARG A 130 -12.72 17.37 22.71
CA ARG A 130 -13.55 18.23 21.87
C ARG A 130 -14.95 17.67 21.79
N THR A 131 -15.93 18.56 21.86
CA THR A 131 -17.32 18.22 21.58
C THR A 131 -17.65 18.61 20.15
N VAL A 132 -18.25 17.69 19.40
CA VAL A 132 -18.71 17.90 18.02
C VAL A 132 -20.17 17.50 17.89
N GLU A 133 -20.85 18.01 16.87
CA GLU A 133 -22.19 17.56 16.51
C GLU A 133 -22.11 16.61 15.31
N VAL A 134 -22.87 15.51 15.40
CA VAL A 134 -23.06 14.55 14.31
C VAL A 134 -24.51 14.55 13.87
N GLN A 135 -24.74 14.34 12.58
CA GLN A 135 -26.08 14.27 12.04
C GLN A 135 -26.72 12.91 12.39
N PRO A 136 -28.03 12.86 12.64
CA PRO A 136 -28.75 11.60 12.85
C PRO A 136 -28.63 10.66 11.66
N GLY A 137 -28.87 9.38 11.90
CA GLY A 137 -28.94 8.39 10.84
C GLY A 137 -30.07 8.69 9.85
N ARG A 138 -29.94 8.20 8.60
CA ARG A 138 -30.93 8.41 7.52
C ARG A 138 -32.35 7.94 7.90
N ASN A 139 -32.45 6.97 8.80
CA ASN A 139 -33.71 6.42 9.31
C ASN A 139 -34.25 7.17 10.55
N GLN A 140 -33.58 8.25 10.97
CA GLN A 140 -33.96 9.10 12.11
C GLN A 140 -33.99 10.59 11.71
N PRO A 141 -34.64 10.97 10.59
CA PRO A 141 -34.53 12.32 10.02
C PRO A 141 -35.11 13.42 10.91
N ASP A 142 -35.99 13.08 11.85
CA ASP A 142 -36.66 14.03 12.75
C ASP A 142 -35.84 14.35 14.01
N LEU A 143 -34.68 13.70 14.22
CA LEU A 143 -33.82 13.99 15.35
C LEU A 143 -32.95 15.22 15.09
N ALA A 144 -32.67 15.98 16.15
CA ALA A 144 -31.67 17.05 16.10
C ALA A 144 -30.25 16.45 16.01
N PRO A 145 -29.26 17.20 15.49
CA PRO A 145 -27.85 16.83 15.59
C PRO A 145 -27.49 16.44 17.01
N ALA A 146 -26.75 15.34 17.13
CA ALA A 146 -26.40 14.76 18.41
C ALA A 146 -24.98 15.12 18.79
N GLU A 147 -24.77 15.31 20.08
CA GLU A 147 -23.45 15.56 20.63
C GLU A 147 -22.60 14.27 20.64
N VAL A 148 -21.33 14.40 20.24
CA VAL A 148 -20.30 13.38 20.41
C VAL A 148 -19.07 14.02 21.05
N ILE A 149 -18.47 13.35 22.03
CA ILE A 149 -17.22 13.79 22.65
C ILE A 149 -16.06 13.01 22.02
N GLN A 150 -15.05 13.72 21.54
CA GLN A 150 -13.80 13.16 21.03
C GLN A 150 -12.70 13.33 22.06
N VAL A 151 -11.99 12.25 22.36
CA VAL A 151 -10.87 12.21 23.31
C VAL A 151 -9.64 11.62 22.61
N TRP A 152 -8.50 12.32 22.65
CA TRP A 152 -7.24 11.84 22.06
C TRP A 152 -6.00 12.42 22.73
N PHE A 153 -4.87 11.73 22.59
CA PHE A 153 -3.56 12.22 23.00
C PHE A 153 -2.73 12.60 21.76
N PRO A 154 -2.58 13.89 21.44
CA PRO A 154 -1.79 14.30 20.29
C PRO A 154 -0.30 14.04 20.53
N VAL A 155 0.33 13.35 19.59
CA VAL A 155 1.78 13.13 19.57
C VAL A 155 2.39 13.63 18.27
N THR A 156 3.68 13.96 18.31
CA THR A 156 4.44 14.40 17.14
C THR A 156 5.87 13.86 17.16
N ASP A 157 6.50 13.82 15.99
CA ASP A 157 7.93 13.53 15.89
C ASP A 157 8.81 14.69 16.42
N ALA A 158 10.11 14.42 16.57
CA ALA A 158 11.08 15.38 17.11
C ALA A 158 11.18 16.70 16.32
N ARG A 159 10.77 16.75 15.04
CA ARG A 159 10.75 17.99 14.23
C ARG A 159 9.38 18.66 14.20
N ALA A 160 8.41 18.18 14.97
CA ALA A 160 7.05 18.70 15.00
C ALA A 160 6.38 18.72 13.60
N GLY A 161 6.69 17.74 12.74
CA GLY A 161 6.32 17.69 11.32
C GLY A 161 5.24 16.66 10.98
N VAL A 162 5.16 15.57 11.73
CA VAL A 162 4.10 14.55 11.66
C VAL A 162 3.33 14.55 12.96
N VAL A 163 2.04 14.87 12.88
CA VAL A 163 1.13 14.88 14.02
C VAL A 163 0.20 13.68 13.92
N LEU A 164 0.16 12.87 14.97
CA LEU A 164 -0.88 11.86 15.16
C LEU A 164 -1.84 12.41 16.22
N GLY A 165 -2.96 12.96 15.76
CA GLY A 165 -3.88 13.76 16.59
C GLY A 165 -5.34 13.34 16.45
N ALA A 166 -6.22 14.33 16.28
CA ALA A 166 -7.68 14.17 16.37
C ALA A 166 -8.29 13.19 15.36
N GLN A 167 -7.57 12.85 14.28
CA GLN A 167 -7.99 11.82 13.33
C GLN A 167 -8.07 10.42 13.95
N PHE A 168 -7.39 10.19 15.07
CA PHE A 168 -7.36 8.90 15.78
C PHE A 168 -8.19 8.92 17.08
N ALA A 169 -9.03 9.93 17.28
CA ALA A 169 -9.76 10.10 18.52
C ALA A 169 -10.71 8.93 18.83
N CYS A 170 -10.86 8.65 20.12
CA CYS A 170 -11.97 7.85 20.62
C CYS A 170 -13.21 8.74 20.75
N GLU A 171 -14.31 8.33 20.14
CA GLU A 171 -15.58 9.03 20.14
C GLU A 171 -16.53 8.42 21.18
N ILE A 172 -17.11 9.26 22.03
CA ILE A 172 -18.11 8.86 23.01
C ILE A 172 -19.48 9.31 22.47
N GLU A 173 -20.31 8.34 22.14
CA GLU A 173 -21.67 8.53 21.63
C GLU A 173 -22.70 8.39 22.74
N PHE A 174 -23.65 9.33 22.79
CA PHE A 174 -24.77 9.28 23.74
C PHE A 174 -26.01 8.66 23.10
N TRP A 175 -26.29 7.41 23.45
CA TRP A 175 -27.44 6.65 22.97
C TRP A 175 -28.68 6.94 23.81
N THR A 176 -29.83 7.06 23.15
CA THR A 176 -31.10 7.41 23.80
C THR A 176 -31.91 6.16 24.09
N ARG A 177 -32.37 5.97 25.34
CA ARG A 177 -33.29 4.88 25.69
C ARG A 177 -34.73 5.31 25.45
N VAL A 178 -35.47 4.52 24.69
CA VAL A 178 -36.91 4.67 24.43
C VAL A 178 -37.58 3.33 24.71
N GLY A 179 -38.30 3.24 25.83
CA GLY A 179 -38.88 1.97 26.28
C GLY A 179 -37.81 0.90 26.53
N ASP A 180 -37.93 -0.23 25.84
CA ASP A 180 -37.04 -1.39 25.90
C ASP A 180 -35.96 -1.39 24.79
N VAL A 181 -35.74 -0.26 24.13
CA VAL A 181 -34.74 -0.09 23.06
C VAL A 181 -33.80 1.07 23.39
N VAL A 182 -32.55 0.98 22.93
CA VAL A 182 -31.58 2.08 22.88
C VAL A 182 -31.29 2.43 21.42
N ARG A 183 -31.23 3.73 21.13
CA ARG A 183 -31.06 4.27 19.77
C ARG A 183 -29.74 5.01 19.65
N ALA A 184 -28.99 4.71 18.60
CA ALA A 184 -27.74 5.37 18.27
C ALA A 184 -28.00 6.82 17.81
N PRO A 185 -27.13 7.78 18.16
CA PRO A 185 -27.26 9.18 17.76
C PRO A 185 -26.99 9.43 16.27
N ARG A 186 -26.37 8.48 15.57
CA ARG A 186 -26.09 8.51 14.13
C ARG A 186 -26.11 7.09 13.57
N HIS A 187 -26.15 6.99 12.24
CA HIS A 187 -26.03 5.69 11.59
C HIS A 187 -24.67 5.04 11.89
N ASN A 188 -24.66 3.73 12.06
CA ASN A 188 -23.44 2.92 12.05
C ASN A 188 -23.65 1.62 11.28
N ALA A 189 -22.56 1.00 10.84
CA ALA A 189 -22.62 -0.19 9.99
C ALA A 189 -23.12 -1.48 10.68
N VAL A 190 -23.49 -1.48 11.97
CA VAL A 190 -23.95 -2.68 12.68
C VAL A 190 -25.42 -2.57 13.09
N ILE A 191 -25.78 -1.56 13.89
CA ILE A 191 -27.13 -1.42 14.44
C ILE A 191 -27.47 0.01 14.85
N ASP A 192 -28.57 0.55 14.33
CA ASP A 192 -29.07 1.89 14.71
C ASP A 192 -29.95 1.85 15.98
N GLU A 193 -30.63 0.73 16.22
CA GLU A 193 -31.51 0.49 17.38
C GLU A 193 -31.29 -0.90 17.95
N ALA A 194 -31.01 -1.00 19.24
CA ALA A 194 -30.69 -2.26 19.90
C ALA A 194 -31.53 -2.45 21.18
N PRO A 195 -31.78 -3.69 21.66
CA PRO A 195 -32.47 -3.90 22.92
C PRO A 195 -31.82 -3.11 24.07
N ALA A 196 -32.60 -2.56 24.98
CA ALA A 196 -32.11 -1.75 26.09
C ALA A 196 -31.22 -2.56 27.06
N ARG A 197 -31.38 -3.89 27.07
CA ARG A 197 -30.53 -4.82 27.82
C ARG A 197 -29.90 -5.79 26.83
N ALA A 198 -28.60 -5.99 26.94
CA ALA A 198 -27.87 -7.02 26.23
C ALA A 198 -26.81 -7.63 27.13
N GLU A 199 -26.41 -8.86 26.82
CA GLU A 199 -25.30 -9.53 27.49
C GLU A 199 -23.99 -8.79 27.19
N PRO A 200 -23.28 -8.30 28.22
CA PRO A 200 -21.94 -7.73 28.05
C PRO A 200 -20.95 -8.82 27.65
N VAL A 201 -20.12 -8.52 26.65
CA VAL A 201 -19.10 -9.45 26.14
C VAL A 201 -17.82 -8.69 25.86
N ARG A 202 -16.68 -9.39 25.82
CA ARG A 202 -15.44 -8.84 25.29
C ARG A 202 -15.18 -9.39 23.90
N VAL A 203 -14.72 -8.53 22.99
CA VAL A 203 -14.37 -8.90 21.61
C VAL A 203 -12.95 -8.49 21.29
N ALA A 204 -12.31 -9.21 20.38
CA ALA A 204 -11.02 -8.82 19.83
C ALA A 204 -11.13 -7.42 19.18
N ALA A 205 -10.11 -6.60 19.35
CA ALA A 205 -10.02 -5.25 18.77
C ALA A 205 -10.24 -5.25 17.26
N ALA A 206 -9.75 -6.30 16.60
CA ALA A 206 -9.97 -6.53 15.19
C ALA A 206 -11.45 -6.44 14.81
N LEU A 207 -12.40 -6.90 15.64
CA LEU A 207 -13.83 -6.82 15.33
C LEU A 207 -14.36 -5.38 15.23
N LEU A 208 -13.74 -4.44 15.93
CA LEU A 208 -14.16 -3.04 16.03
C LEU A 208 -13.61 -2.15 14.91
N SER A 209 -12.50 -2.53 14.26
CA SER A 209 -11.97 -1.81 13.11
C SER A 209 -11.24 -2.75 12.15
N HIS A 210 -11.51 -2.59 10.85
CA HIS A 210 -10.81 -3.33 9.79
C HIS A 210 -9.33 -2.91 9.62
N PHE A 211 -8.89 -1.85 10.33
CA PHE A 211 -7.50 -1.42 10.35
C PHE A 211 -6.65 -2.25 11.32
N VAL A 212 -7.28 -2.81 12.36
CA VAL A 212 -6.61 -3.59 13.40
C VAL A 212 -6.35 -5.03 12.91
N PRO A 213 -5.13 -5.58 13.04
CA PRO A 213 -4.80 -6.94 12.61
C PRO A 213 -5.61 -8.00 13.37
N GLU A 214 -5.90 -9.14 12.74
CA GLU A 214 -6.55 -10.29 13.41
C GLU A 214 -5.67 -10.91 14.50
N ALA A 215 -4.35 -10.71 14.44
CA ALA A 215 -3.40 -11.18 15.44
C ALA A 215 -3.24 -10.20 16.63
N ASP A 216 -4.04 -9.13 16.69
CA ASP A 216 -4.03 -8.20 17.81
C ASP A 216 -4.62 -8.85 19.08
N ASP A 217 -3.89 -8.76 20.18
CA ASP A 217 -4.26 -9.39 21.46
C ASP A 217 -5.22 -8.54 22.30
N ASN A 218 -5.50 -7.30 21.92
CA ASN A 218 -6.38 -6.43 22.70
C ASN A 218 -7.83 -6.88 22.59
N THR A 219 -8.54 -6.84 23.72
CA THR A 219 -9.98 -7.07 23.78
C THR A 219 -10.68 -5.89 24.43
N TYR A 220 -11.92 -5.62 24.02
CA TYR A 220 -12.71 -4.50 24.54
C TYR A 220 -14.13 -4.91 24.87
N GLY A 221 -14.71 -4.27 25.89
CA GLY A 221 -16.09 -4.49 26.31
C GLY A 221 -17.09 -3.96 25.27
N THR A 222 -18.07 -4.79 24.94
CA THR A 222 -19.21 -4.45 24.07
C THR A 222 -20.43 -5.29 24.48
N ARG A 223 -21.44 -5.38 23.62
CA ARG A 223 -22.67 -6.15 23.80
C ARG A 223 -22.81 -7.25 22.74
N ARG A 224 -23.45 -8.37 23.09
CA ARG A 224 -23.55 -9.59 22.27
C ARG A 224 -24.06 -9.39 20.84
N ASP A 225 -25.01 -8.49 20.66
CA ASP A 225 -25.59 -8.11 19.37
C ASP A 225 -24.67 -7.25 18.50
N LEU A 226 -23.62 -6.65 19.06
CA LEU A 226 -22.57 -5.98 18.29
C LEU A 226 -21.45 -6.93 17.83
N THR A 227 -21.51 -8.24 18.16
CA THR A 227 -20.45 -9.18 17.80
C THR A 227 -20.55 -9.73 16.36
N VAL A 228 -21.12 -8.95 15.44
CA VAL A 228 -21.38 -9.37 14.06
C VAL A 228 -20.10 -9.24 13.23
N ARG A 229 -19.67 -10.33 12.58
CA ARG A 229 -18.62 -10.27 11.57
C ARG A 229 -19.21 -9.81 10.24
N ALA A 230 -18.75 -8.66 9.76
CA ALA A 230 -19.24 -8.10 8.52
C ALA A 230 -18.69 -8.87 7.30
N PRO A 231 -19.49 -9.06 6.23
CA PRO A 231 -19.10 -9.85 5.06
C PRO A 231 -18.01 -9.17 4.21
N ASP A 232 -17.81 -7.87 4.38
CA ASP A 232 -16.80 -7.05 3.71
C ASP A 232 -15.44 -7.03 4.43
N ARG A 233 -15.33 -7.77 5.54
CA ARG A 233 -14.10 -7.93 6.31
C ARG A 233 -13.14 -8.91 5.64
N VAL A 234 -11.91 -8.47 5.39
CA VAL A 234 -10.82 -9.35 4.95
C VAL A 234 -10.27 -10.12 6.15
N GLY A 235 -10.55 -11.43 6.22
CA GLY A 235 -10.13 -12.30 7.33
C GLY A 235 -8.99 -13.28 7.00
N PHE A 236 -8.43 -13.24 5.79
CA PHE A 236 -7.29 -14.08 5.39
C PHE A 236 -5.96 -13.34 5.59
N PRO A 237 -4.84 -14.05 5.81
CA PRO A 237 -3.54 -13.43 5.99
C PRO A 237 -3.05 -12.76 4.69
N ILE A 238 -2.43 -11.60 4.83
CA ILE A 238 -1.75 -10.91 3.73
C ILE A 238 -0.30 -10.66 4.12
N ASP A 239 0.63 -11.09 3.27
CA ASP A 239 2.06 -10.80 3.42
C ASP A 239 2.52 -9.68 2.48
N ALA A 240 3.71 -9.15 2.71
CA ALA A 240 4.41 -8.28 1.78
C ALA A 240 5.69 -8.94 1.28
N VAL A 241 6.05 -8.72 0.02
CA VAL A 241 7.28 -9.20 -0.61
C VAL A 241 8.00 -8.00 -1.22
N TYR A 242 9.27 -7.82 -0.85
CA TYR A 242 10.18 -6.88 -1.48
C TYR A 242 11.26 -7.62 -2.26
N THR A 243 11.71 -7.02 -3.35
CA THR A 243 12.95 -7.40 -4.02
C THR A 243 13.95 -6.26 -3.86
N TRP A 244 15.15 -6.55 -3.38
CA TRP A 244 16.16 -5.52 -3.12
C TRP A 244 17.58 -6.06 -3.29
N VAL A 245 18.47 -5.20 -3.78
CA VAL A 245 19.91 -5.42 -3.78
C VAL A 245 20.64 -4.12 -3.43
N ASP A 246 21.79 -4.24 -2.78
CA ASP A 246 22.75 -3.14 -2.65
C ASP A 246 23.77 -3.24 -3.78
N GLY A 247 23.73 -2.30 -4.73
CA GLY A 247 24.68 -2.23 -5.83
C GLY A 247 25.99 -1.55 -5.52
N SER A 248 26.14 -0.97 -4.34
CA SER A 248 27.44 -0.53 -3.84
C SER A 248 28.24 -1.67 -3.19
N ASP A 249 27.61 -2.82 -2.96
CA ASP A 249 28.23 -3.99 -2.37
C ASP A 249 29.34 -4.59 -3.29
N PRO A 250 30.60 -4.64 -2.83
CA PRO A 250 31.71 -5.14 -3.63
C PRO A 250 31.57 -6.60 -4.08
N ASP A 251 30.99 -7.47 -3.24
CA ASP A 251 30.83 -8.90 -3.57
C ASP A 251 29.75 -9.09 -4.63
N TRP A 252 28.68 -8.30 -4.55
CA TRP A 252 27.63 -8.28 -5.56
C TRP A 252 28.16 -7.75 -6.90
N LEU A 253 28.89 -6.63 -6.88
CA LEU A 253 29.51 -6.07 -8.08
C LEU A 253 30.47 -7.06 -8.75
N LYS A 254 31.30 -7.75 -7.97
CA LYS A 254 32.20 -8.80 -8.48
C LYS A 254 31.42 -9.92 -9.18
N ARG A 255 30.34 -10.42 -8.58
CA ARG A 255 29.48 -11.44 -9.19
C ARG A 255 28.80 -10.92 -10.46
N LYS A 256 28.29 -9.68 -10.45
CA LYS A 256 27.68 -9.05 -11.62
C LYS A 256 28.68 -8.90 -12.77
N MET A 257 29.88 -8.39 -12.50
CA MET A 257 30.92 -8.23 -13.52
C MET A 257 31.39 -9.56 -14.10
N ALA A 258 31.51 -10.60 -13.26
CA ALA A 258 31.83 -11.95 -13.72
C ALA A 258 30.74 -12.49 -14.67
N ALA A 259 29.46 -12.29 -14.33
CA ALA A 259 28.34 -12.68 -15.18
C ALA A 259 28.26 -11.87 -16.49
N LEU A 260 28.59 -10.57 -16.46
CA LEU A 260 28.67 -9.73 -17.66
C LEU A 260 29.84 -10.08 -18.58
N SER A 261 30.89 -10.70 -18.05
CA SER A 261 32.07 -11.12 -18.82
C SER A 261 31.89 -12.50 -19.47
N ALA A 262 30.77 -13.18 -19.21
CA ALA A 262 30.47 -14.47 -19.82
C ALA A 262 30.18 -14.32 -21.34
N PRO A 263 30.54 -15.31 -22.18
CA PRO A 263 30.41 -15.22 -23.64
C PRO A 263 29.01 -14.87 -24.16
N ASP A 264 27.98 -15.26 -23.42
CA ASP A 264 26.55 -15.10 -23.78
C ASP A 264 25.89 -13.89 -23.11
N ALA A 265 26.64 -13.00 -22.47
CA ALA A 265 26.08 -11.86 -21.74
C ALA A 265 25.49 -10.79 -22.70
N PRO A 266 24.24 -10.32 -22.48
CA PRO A 266 23.66 -9.28 -23.30
C PRO A 266 24.41 -7.94 -23.16
N ARG A 267 24.95 -7.44 -24.27
CA ARG A 267 25.71 -6.17 -24.37
C ARG A 267 24.82 -4.92 -24.44
N HIS A 268 23.72 -4.89 -23.70
CA HIS A 268 22.86 -3.70 -23.66
C HIS A 268 23.43 -2.66 -22.69
N ALA A 269 23.50 -1.39 -23.13
CA ALA A 269 23.96 -0.26 -22.30
C ALA A 269 23.18 -0.12 -20.97
N VAL A 270 21.92 -0.59 -20.92
CA VAL A 270 21.08 -0.59 -19.72
C VAL A 270 21.58 -1.57 -18.63
N ALA A 271 22.29 -2.65 -18.99
CA ALA A 271 22.83 -3.61 -18.03
C ALA A 271 24.03 -3.04 -17.23
N ALA A 272 24.72 -2.05 -17.82
CA ALA A 272 25.85 -1.34 -17.22
C ALA A 272 25.43 -0.18 -16.30
N ASN A 273 24.12 0.08 -16.17
CA ASN A 273 23.64 1.24 -15.43
C ASN A 273 23.87 1.07 -13.91
N SER A 274 24.72 1.92 -13.33
CA SER A 274 25.08 1.95 -11.91
C SER A 274 24.03 2.67 -11.03
N SER A 275 23.25 3.60 -11.60
CA SER A 275 22.25 4.38 -10.84
C SER A 275 21.12 3.52 -10.27
N ARG A 276 20.77 2.44 -10.99
CA ARG A 276 19.69 1.49 -10.65
C ARG A 276 19.93 0.66 -9.38
N TYR A 277 21.11 0.74 -8.78
CA TYR A 277 21.48 -0.12 -7.66
C TYR A 277 22.09 0.66 -6.48
N HIS A 278 21.98 1.99 -6.43
CA HIS A 278 22.44 2.75 -5.26
C HIS A 278 21.37 2.75 -4.17
N ASN A 279 21.74 2.30 -2.98
CA ASN A 279 20.88 2.28 -1.79
C ASN A 279 20.87 3.66 -1.12
N ARG A 280 19.70 4.32 -1.05
CA ARG A 280 19.50 5.60 -0.35
C ARG A 280 18.54 5.48 0.83
N ASP A 281 18.52 4.29 1.46
CA ASP A 281 17.57 3.89 2.49
C ASP A 281 16.09 3.90 2.03
N GLU A 282 15.78 3.91 0.72
CA GLU A 282 14.39 3.84 0.23
C GLU A 282 13.65 2.65 0.81
N LEU A 283 14.25 1.46 0.78
CA LEU A 283 13.70 0.24 1.37
C LEU A 283 13.36 0.43 2.86
N ARG A 284 14.23 1.10 3.63
CA ARG A 284 14.02 1.38 5.06
C ARG A 284 12.71 2.13 5.27
N TYR A 285 12.55 3.23 4.53
CA TYR A 285 11.36 4.06 4.63
C TYR A 285 10.12 3.40 3.99
N SER A 286 10.28 2.65 2.91
CA SER A 286 9.18 1.88 2.32
C SER A 286 8.63 0.86 3.33
N MET A 287 9.50 0.14 4.03
CA MET A 287 9.10 -0.79 5.10
C MET A 287 8.52 -0.05 6.33
N ARG A 288 9.02 1.13 6.71
CA ARG A 288 8.36 2.00 7.71
C ARG A 288 6.93 2.33 7.31
N SER A 289 6.70 2.64 6.02
CA SER A 289 5.37 2.97 5.53
C SER A 289 4.39 1.79 5.67
N LEU A 290 4.85 0.54 5.46
CA LEU A 290 4.04 -0.64 5.71
C LEU A 290 3.68 -0.78 7.19
N HIS A 291 4.66 -0.63 8.08
CA HIS A 291 4.42 -0.74 9.53
C HIS A 291 3.42 0.33 10.02
N ALA A 292 3.56 1.58 9.55
CA ALA A 292 2.69 2.67 9.96
C ALA A 292 1.28 2.60 9.33
N PHE A 293 1.17 2.16 8.07
CA PHE A 293 -0.04 2.36 7.27
C PHE A 293 -0.76 1.08 6.84
N ALA A 294 -0.16 -0.09 7.05
CA ALA A 294 -0.75 -1.40 6.79
C ALA A 294 -0.44 -2.39 7.92
N PRO A 295 -0.84 -2.10 9.18
CA PRO A 295 -0.51 -2.94 10.34
C PRO A 295 -1.18 -4.32 10.30
N TRP A 296 -2.13 -4.53 9.39
CA TRP A 296 -2.77 -5.80 9.09
C TRP A 296 -1.91 -6.79 8.30
N LEU A 297 -0.72 -6.38 7.84
CA LEU A 297 0.23 -7.30 7.21
C LEU A 297 0.79 -8.29 8.22
N ARG A 298 0.83 -9.57 7.84
CA ARG A 298 1.29 -10.66 8.70
C ARG A 298 2.82 -10.77 8.73
N ARG A 299 3.46 -10.84 7.55
CA ARG A 299 4.93 -10.95 7.39
C ARG A 299 5.43 -10.14 6.21
N ILE A 300 6.70 -9.76 6.27
CA ILE A 300 7.46 -9.12 5.20
C ILE A 300 8.60 -10.07 4.79
N PHE A 301 8.57 -10.49 3.53
CA PHE A 301 9.64 -11.25 2.91
C PHE A 301 10.54 -10.32 2.12
N LEU A 302 11.81 -10.27 2.48
CA LEU A 302 12.81 -9.48 1.78
C LEU A 302 13.67 -10.41 0.91
N VAL A 303 13.40 -10.41 -0.40
CA VAL A 303 14.15 -11.20 -1.38
C VAL A 303 15.42 -10.44 -1.78
N THR A 304 16.59 -11.03 -1.49
CA THR A 304 17.90 -10.40 -1.75
C THR A 304 18.89 -11.35 -2.40
N ASP A 305 20.00 -10.81 -2.92
CA ASP A 305 21.10 -11.61 -3.45
C ASP A 305 22.11 -12.04 -2.36
N SER A 306 21.62 -12.64 -1.27
CA SER A 306 22.39 -12.94 -0.05
C SER A 306 22.98 -11.69 0.59
N GLN A 307 22.14 -10.66 0.71
CA GLN A 307 22.47 -9.36 1.29
C GLN A 307 21.54 -9.05 2.46
N LEU A 308 22.07 -8.33 3.45
CA LEU A 308 21.33 -7.83 4.61
C LEU A 308 21.48 -6.30 4.71
N PRO A 309 20.39 -5.51 4.68
CA PRO A 309 20.47 -4.08 4.91
C PRO A 309 21.05 -3.76 6.29
N SER A 310 21.94 -2.75 6.37
CA SER A 310 22.67 -2.42 7.60
C SER A 310 21.78 -2.02 8.78
N TRP A 311 20.58 -1.51 8.49
CA TRP A 311 19.61 -1.02 9.47
C TRP A 311 18.63 -2.11 9.95
N LEU A 312 18.54 -3.24 9.26
CA LEU A 312 17.51 -4.24 9.50
C LEU A 312 17.93 -5.24 10.59
N ASP A 313 17.02 -5.51 11.51
CA ASP A 313 17.07 -6.69 12.39
C ASP A 313 16.44 -7.90 11.68
N PRO A 314 17.23 -8.89 11.23
CA PRO A 314 16.71 -10.06 10.55
C PRO A 314 16.03 -11.06 11.50
N THR A 315 16.12 -10.87 12.82
CA THR A 315 15.54 -11.77 13.83
C THR A 315 14.12 -11.40 14.23
N HIS A 316 13.66 -10.21 13.82
CA HIS A 316 12.31 -9.74 14.12
C HIS A 316 11.25 -10.67 13.48
N PRO A 317 10.20 -11.10 14.21
CA PRO A 317 9.28 -12.17 13.77
C PRO A 317 8.45 -11.82 12.52
N MET A 318 8.27 -10.53 12.24
CA MET A 318 7.62 -10.06 11.02
C MET A 318 8.50 -10.21 9.77
N ILE A 319 9.82 -10.38 9.91
CA ILE A 319 10.78 -10.33 8.81
C ILE A 319 11.26 -11.73 8.43
N THR A 320 11.36 -11.99 7.14
CA THR A 320 12.04 -13.18 6.61
C THR A 320 12.89 -12.77 5.42
N VAL A 321 14.22 -12.89 5.54
CA VAL A 321 15.14 -12.62 4.44
C VAL A 321 15.29 -13.88 3.61
N VAL A 322 14.94 -13.79 2.32
CA VAL A 322 14.98 -14.89 1.36
C VAL A 322 16.07 -14.61 0.34
N THR A 323 16.93 -15.57 0.08
CA THR A 323 18.00 -15.40 -0.90
C THR A 323 17.57 -15.77 -2.31
N HIS A 324 18.22 -15.18 -3.31
CA HIS A 324 18.09 -15.65 -4.71
C HIS A 324 18.43 -17.14 -4.83
N ALA A 325 19.42 -17.64 -4.09
CA ALA A 325 19.78 -19.05 -4.13
C ALA A 325 18.63 -19.97 -3.67
N GLU A 326 17.91 -19.59 -2.61
CA GLU A 326 16.69 -20.29 -2.16
C GLU A 326 15.59 -20.20 -3.23
N LEU A 327 15.37 -19.02 -3.82
CA LEU A 327 14.35 -18.77 -4.84
C LEU A 327 14.57 -19.54 -6.15
N PHE A 328 15.84 -19.77 -6.51
CA PHE A 328 16.28 -20.45 -7.73
C PHE A 328 16.87 -21.84 -7.44
N ALA A 329 16.54 -22.47 -6.31
CA ALA A 329 17.14 -23.75 -5.90
C ALA A 329 17.00 -24.85 -6.97
N ASP A 330 15.86 -24.91 -7.67
CA ASP A 330 15.61 -25.85 -8.76
C ASP A 330 16.30 -25.49 -10.09
N LEU A 331 16.88 -24.29 -10.18
CA LEU A 331 17.69 -23.82 -11.31
C LEU A 331 19.18 -23.68 -10.92
N GLY A 332 19.61 -24.43 -9.91
CA GLY A 332 21.02 -24.49 -9.48
C GLY A 332 21.41 -23.44 -8.43
N GLY A 333 20.44 -22.74 -7.82
CA GLY A 333 20.68 -21.86 -6.68
C GLY A 333 21.56 -20.64 -6.98
N ARG A 334 21.31 -19.96 -8.10
CA ARG A 334 22.15 -18.85 -8.59
C ARG A 334 21.63 -17.47 -8.20
N SER A 335 22.54 -16.50 -8.21
CA SER A 335 22.21 -15.07 -8.27
C SER A 335 21.54 -14.70 -9.58
N SER A 336 20.63 -13.73 -9.52
CA SER A 336 20.04 -13.07 -10.68
C SER A 336 20.18 -11.57 -10.56
N PHE A 337 20.50 -10.91 -11.68
CA PHE A 337 20.53 -9.45 -11.82
C PHE A 337 19.36 -8.95 -12.67
N ASN A 338 18.37 -9.82 -12.91
CA ASN A 338 17.17 -9.56 -13.68
C ASN A 338 15.94 -9.59 -12.78
N SER A 339 15.28 -8.43 -12.62
CA SER A 339 14.05 -8.34 -11.83
C SER A 339 12.95 -9.24 -12.38
N HIS A 340 12.76 -9.35 -13.70
CA HIS A 340 11.73 -10.25 -14.27
C HIS A 340 11.99 -11.70 -13.89
N ALA A 341 13.26 -12.13 -13.89
CA ALA A 341 13.63 -13.47 -13.47
C ALA A 341 13.29 -13.70 -11.98
N ILE A 342 13.63 -12.76 -11.09
CA ILE A 342 13.32 -12.84 -9.64
C ILE A 342 11.81 -12.83 -9.41
N GLU A 343 11.12 -11.85 -10.02
CA GLU A 343 9.67 -11.65 -9.99
C GLU A 343 8.90 -12.87 -10.48
N SER A 344 9.43 -13.63 -11.45
CA SER A 344 8.80 -14.84 -11.98
C SER A 344 8.71 -16.00 -10.98
N ARG A 345 9.35 -15.87 -9.81
CA ARG A 345 9.53 -16.95 -8.82
C ARG A 345 8.97 -16.63 -7.45
N LEU A 346 8.44 -15.44 -7.20
CA LEU A 346 8.04 -14.99 -5.85
C LEU A 346 7.06 -15.95 -5.16
N HIS A 347 6.19 -16.63 -5.92
CA HIS A 347 5.25 -17.63 -5.39
C HIS A 347 5.90 -18.89 -4.81
N ARG A 348 7.22 -19.06 -4.99
CA ARG A 348 8.00 -20.15 -4.41
C ARG A 348 8.60 -19.84 -3.05
N VAL A 349 8.46 -18.61 -2.57
CA VAL A 349 8.87 -18.24 -1.20
C VAL A 349 8.13 -19.13 -0.19
N GLU A 350 8.89 -19.83 0.65
CA GLU A 350 8.33 -20.75 1.63
C GLU A 350 7.50 -19.99 2.70
N GLY A 351 6.32 -20.51 3.00
CA GLY A 351 5.41 -19.91 3.97
C GLY A 351 4.68 -18.63 3.50
N LEU A 352 4.91 -18.16 2.26
CA LEU A 352 4.16 -17.04 1.68
C LEU A 352 2.66 -17.36 1.64
N ALA A 353 1.84 -16.42 2.13
CA ALA A 353 0.39 -16.50 2.11
C ALA A 353 -0.17 -16.57 0.68
N GLU A 354 -1.41 -17.05 0.55
CA GLU A 354 -2.12 -17.05 -0.73
C GLU A 354 -2.31 -15.62 -1.26
N HIS A 355 -2.53 -14.63 -0.39
CA HIS A 355 -2.66 -13.22 -0.73
C HIS A 355 -1.42 -12.47 -0.25
N PHE A 356 -0.81 -11.69 -1.13
CA PHE A 356 0.36 -10.89 -0.75
C PHE A 356 0.48 -9.64 -1.61
N LEU A 357 1.13 -8.62 -1.07
CA LEU A 357 1.54 -7.43 -1.80
C LEU A 357 2.98 -7.60 -2.28
N TYR A 358 3.24 -7.36 -3.56
CA TYR A 358 4.60 -7.20 -4.07
C TYR A 358 4.91 -5.71 -4.27
N LEU A 359 6.05 -5.27 -3.76
CA LEU A 359 6.54 -3.90 -3.86
C LEU A 359 8.02 -3.89 -4.26
N ASN A 360 8.41 -2.90 -5.05
CA ASN A 360 9.80 -2.48 -5.11
C ASN A 360 10.10 -1.53 -3.94
N ASP A 361 11.38 -1.33 -3.66
CA ASP A 361 11.89 -0.46 -2.61
C ASP A 361 11.56 1.02 -2.80
N ASP A 362 11.26 1.45 -4.03
CA ASP A 362 10.88 2.81 -4.40
C ASP A 362 9.37 3.12 -4.30
N VAL A 363 8.55 2.17 -3.81
CA VAL A 363 7.11 2.31 -3.62
C VAL A 363 6.77 2.49 -2.15
N PHE A 364 5.96 3.48 -1.80
CA PHE A 364 5.63 3.81 -0.41
C PHE A 364 4.12 3.94 -0.23
N LEU A 365 3.60 3.47 0.90
CA LEU A 365 2.27 3.88 1.36
C LEU A 365 2.33 5.33 1.86
N GLY A 366 1.38 6.15 1.43
CA GLY A 366 1.35 7.58 1.74
C GLY A 366 0.45 7.94 2.92
N ARG A 367 -0.49 7.07 3.29
CA ARG A 367 -1.42 7.22 4.42
C ARG A 367 -1.96 5.86 4.86
N PRO A 368 -2.61 5.74 6.04
CA PRO A 368 -3.23 4.48 6.47
C PRO A 368 -4.23 3.90 5.47
N LEU A 369 -4.06 2.63 5.09
CA LEU A 369 -4.94 1.91 4.16
C LEU A 369 -5.51 0.66 4.81
N LEU A 370 -6.72 0.29 4.40
CA LEU A 370 -7.36 -0.99 4.73
C LEU A 370 -6.96 -2.10 3.75
N PRO A 371 -7.03 -3.39 4.15
CA PRO A 371 -6.88 -4.53 3.23
C PRO A 371 -7.78 -4.44 2.01
N THR A 372 -8.97 -3.84 2.17
CA THR A 372 -9.98 -3.64 1.13
C THR A 372 -9.56 -2.73 0.00
N HIS A 373 -8.46 -1.98 0.14
CA HIS A 373 -7.83 -1.27 -0.99
C HIS A 373 -7.21 -2.23 -1.99
N PHE A 374 -6.79 -3.43 -1.55
CA PHE A 374 -6.03 -4.39 -2.35
C PHE A 374 -6.81 -5.68 -2.63
N PHE A 375 -7.68 -6.12 -1.71
CA PHE A 375 -8.44 -7.34 -1.84
C PHE A 375 -9.87 -7.18 -1.34
N HIS A 376 -10.84 -7.74 -2.04
CA HIS A 376 -12.16 -7.95 -1.46
C HIS A 376 -12.12 -9.09 -0.43
N ALA A 377 -13.04 -9.06 0.54
CA ALA A 377 -13.16 -10.07 1.59
C ALA A 377 -13.36 -11.51 1.07
N ASN A 378 -13.90 -11.67 -0.13
CA ASN A 378 -14.04 -12.95 -0.82
C ASN A 378 -12.75 -13.42 -1.54
N GLY A 379 -11.65 -12.69 -1.40
CA GLY A 379 -10.34 -13.05 -1.95
C GLY A 379 -10.04 -12.53 -3.35
N ILE A 380 -10.95 -11.77 -3.98
CA ILE A 380 -10.71 -11.13 -5.29
C ILE A 380 -9.68 -10.01 -5.14
N ALA A 381 -8.60 -10.06 -5.92
CA ALA A 381 -7.56 -9.03 -5.92
C ALA A 381 -7.97 -7.77 -6.71
N LYS A 382 -7.38 -6.63 -6.38
CA LYS A 382 -7.55 -5.37 -7.11
C LYS A 382 -6.26 -4.99 -7.83
N PHE A 383 -6.39 -4.48 -9.06
CA PHE A 383 -5.27 -3.95 -9.83
C PHE A 383 -5.54 -2.54 -10.34
N PHE A 384 -4.47 -1.79 -10.57
CA PHE A 384 -4.56 -0.37 -10.85
C PHE A 384 -3.94 -0.06 -12.22
N LEU A 385 -4.79 0.21 -13.21
CA LEU A 385 -4.35 0.51 -14.57
C LEU A 385 -3.67 1.88 -14.66
N SER A 386 -2.64 1.96 -15.50
CA SER A 386 -1.98 3.19 -15.92
C SER A 386 -2.39 3.52 -17.36
N PRO A 387 -2.58 4.80 -17.71
CA PRO A 387 -2.79 5.19 -19.10
C PRO A 387 -1.54 4.95 -19.98
N ALA A 388 -0.37 4.71 -19.39
CA ALA A 388 0.83 4.34 -20.12
C ALA A 388 0.63 3.01 -20.88
N GLN A 389 1.27 2.87 -22.04
CA GLN A 389 1.14 1.70 -22.91
C GLN A 389 2.49 1.03 -23.18
N PHE A 390 2.47 -0.27 -23.52
CA PHE A 390 3.67 -1.03 -23.93
C PHE A 390 3.97 -0.96 -25.44
N GLY A 391 3.08 -0.34 -26.23
CA GLY A 391 3.16 -0.29 -27.70
C GLY A 391 2.51 -1.49 -28.40
N LEU A 392 2.35 -1.40 -29.73
CA LEU A 392 1.78 -2.46 -30.58
C LEU A 392 2.89 -3.31 -31.25
N GLY A 393 2.51 -4.48 -31.77
CA GLY A 393 3.40 -5.43 -32.44
C GLY A 393 4.23 -6.31 -31.52
N ASP A 394 5.10 -7.13 -32.10
CA ASP A 394 5.95 -8.06 -31.35
C ASP A 394 7.06 -7.35 -30.56
N ALA A 395 7.55 -8.02 -29.52
CA ALA A 395 8.69 -7.56 -28.74
C ALA A 395 9.97 -7.54 -29.59
N ARG A 396 10.76 -6.49 -29.45
CA ARG A 396 12.04 -6.29 -30.14
C ARG A 396 13.16 -6.09 -29.13
N ALA A 397 14.38 -6.47 -29.49
CA ALA A 397 15.56 -6.24 -28.64
C ALA A 397 15.84 -4.76 -28.34
N ALA A 398 15.35 -3.84 -29.19
CA ALA A 398 15.46 -2.40 -28.99
C ALA A 398 14.37 -1.80 -28.09
N ASP A 399 13.32 -2.56 -27.75
CA ASP A 399 12.29 -2.08 -26.84
C ASP A 399 12.86 -1.91 -25.42
N LEU A 400 12.32 -0.93 -24.67
CA LEU A 400 12.56 -0.89 -23.22
C LEU A 400 12.14 -2.23 -22.59
N PRO A 401 12.89 -2.79 -21.62
CA PRO A 401 12.60 -4.12 -21.08
C PRO A 401 11.16 -4.31 -20.60
N VAL A 402 10.58 -3.28 -19.95
CA VAL A 402 9.18 -3.30 -19.51
C VAL A 402 8.18 -3.34 -20.67
N ASN A 403 8.50 -2.71 -21.81
CA ASN A 403 7.67 -2.72 -23.00
C ASN A 403 7.77 -4.09 -23.71
N ALA A 404 8.99 -4.60 -23.89
CA ALA A 404 9.21 -5.93 -24.47
C ALA A 404 8.42 -7.00 -23.70
N ALA A 405 8.55 -7.01 -22.37
CA ALA A 405 7.85 -7.95 -21.51
C ALA A 405 6.31 -7.79 -21.57
N GLY A 406 5.79 -6.56 -21.60
CA GLY A 406 4.37 -6.32 -21.80
C GLY A 406 3.84 -6.83 -23.15
N LYS A 407 4.64 -6.71 -24.22
CA LYS A 407 4.31 -7.27 -25.55
C LYS A 407 4.32 -8.80 -25.54
N ASN A 408 5.27 -9.43 -24.86
CA ASN A 408 5.30 -10.88 -24.67
C ASN A 408 4.08 -11.37 -23.88
N ASN A 409 3.75 -10.69 -22.77
CA ASN A 409 2.53 -10.98 -22.00
C ASN A 409 1.28 -10.89 -22.89
N ARG A 410 1.17 -9.83 -23.71
CA ARG A 410 0.06 -9.67 -24.65
C ARG A 410 -0.06 -10.87 -25.57
N ARG A 411 1.04 -11.35 -26.15
CA ARG A 411 1.02 -12.52 -27.04
C ARG A 411 0.40 -13.74 -26.36
N HIS A 412 0.76 -14.01 -25.10
CA HIS A 412 0.18 -15.12 -24.34
C HIS A 412 -1.29 -14.89 -24.01
N ILE A 413 -1.66 -13.67 -23.59
CA ILE A 413 -3.05 -13.32 -23.28
C ILE A 413 -3.95 -13.41 -24.52
N GLN A 414 -3.50 -12.92 -25.68
CA GLN A 414 -4.22 -13.04 -26.94
C GLN A 414 -4.42 -14.50 -27.33
N ARG A 415 -3.37 -15.32 -27.23
CA ARG A 415 -3.43 -16.74 -27.56
C ARG A 415 -4.41 -17.52 -26.68
N LEU A 416 -4.42 -17.25 -25.37
CA LEU A 416 -5.17 -18.04 -24.40
C LEU A 416 -6.61 -17.54 -24.20
N PHE A 417 -6.83 -16.23 -24.29
CA PHE A 417 -8.11 -15.60 -23.93
C PHE A 417 -8.75 -14.81 -25.09
N GLY A 418 -8.07 -14.68 -26.24
CA GLY A 418 -8.61 -13.97 -27.41
C GLY A 418 -8.68 -12.44 -27.26
N VAL A 419 -8.08 -11.86 -26.22
CA VAL A 419 -8.13 -10.42 -25.92
C VAL A 419 -6.76 -9.75 -26.02
N THR A 420 -6.75 -8.46 -26.33
CA THR A 420 -5.53 -7.68 -26.52
C THR A 420 -5.33 -6.69 -25.38
N ILE A 421 -4.25 -6.85 -24.63
CA ILE A 421 -3.85 -5.88 -23.58
C ILE A 421 -2.91 -4.82 -24.16
N THR A 422 -3.06 -3.58 -23.71
CA THR A 422 -2.26 -2.43 -24.22
C THR A 422 -1.69 -1.56 -23.11
N GLN A 423 -2.32 -1.53 -21.95
CA GLN A 423 -2.01 -0.63 -20.83
C GLN A 423 -1.10 -1.28 -19.80
N LYS A 424 -0.25 -0.46 -19.19
CA LYS A 424 0.58 -0.83 -18.04
C LYS A 424 -0.23 -0.76 -16.74
N MET A 425 0.37 -1.24 -15.65
CA MET A 425 -0.12 -0.98 -14.30
C MET A 425 0.55 0.28 -13.72
N LYS A 426 -0.14 0.97 -12.80
CA LYS A 426 0.50 2.00 -11.97
C LYS A 426 1.61 1.35 -11.13
N HIS A 427 2.67 2.08 -10.83
CA HIS A 427 3.76 1.56 -9.99
C HIS A 427 3.38 1.68 -8.51
N THR A 428 2.51 0.77 -8.06
CA THR A 428 1.93 0.68 -6.72
C THR A 428 2.21 -0.70 -6.12
N PRO A 429 1.87 -0.97 -4.84
CA PRO A 429 1.85 -2.35 -4.38
C PRO A 429 0.95 -3.19 -5.28
N PHE A 430 1.48 -4.28 -5.81
CA PHE A 430 0.70 -5.21 -6.62
C PHE A 430 0.04 -6.22 -5.69
N ALA A 431 -1.30 -6.22 -5.65
CA ALA A 431 -2.07 -7.22 -4.94
C ALA A 431 -2.03 -8.52 -5.76
N LEU A 432 -1.38 -9.55 -5.22
CA LEU A 432 -1.13 -10.80 -5.91
C LEU A 432 -1.73 -11.98 -5.16
N ARG A 433 -2.07 -12.99 -5.95
CA ARG A 433 -2.47 -14.31 -5.48
C ARG A 433 -1.42 -15.34 -5.88
N ARG A 434 -0.93 -16.10 -4.90
CA ARG A 434 0.10 -17.12 -5.08
C ARG A 434 -0.36 -18.22 -6.05
N SER A 435 -1.62 -18.66 -5.92
CA SER A 435 -2.22 -19.64 -6.83
C SER A 435 -2.26 -19.20 -8.30
N ILE A 436 -2.45 -17.91 -8.60
CA ILE A 436 -2.43 -17.40 -9.98
C ILE A 436 -1.03 -17.47 -10.57
N MET A 437 0.02 -17.16 -9.80
CA MET A 437 1.40 -17.32 -10.27
C MET A 437 1.72 -18.78 -10.56
N HIS A 438 1.23 -19.72 -9.74
CA HIS A 438 1.33 -21.15 -10.04
C HIS A 438 0.58 -21.55 -11.32
N GLN A 439 -0.63 -21.01 -11.56
CA GLN A 439 -1.37 -21.27 -12.82
C GLN A 439 -0.60 -20.76 -14.04
N ILE A 440 -0.01 -19.57 -13.95
CA ILE A 440 0.82 -19.00 -15.02
C ILE A 440 2.05 -19.88 -15.27
N GLU A 441 2.77 -20.28 -14.21
CA GLU A 441 3.92 -21.18 -14.34
C GLU A 441 3.54 -22.53 -14.93
N GLN A 442 2.39 -23.10 -14.55
CA GLN A 442 1.93 -24.39 -15.10
C GLN A 442 1.58 -24.28 -16.58
N MET A 443 0.89 -23.21 -17.00
CA MET A 443 0.44 -23.05 -18.38
C MET A 443 1.55 -22.56 -19.32
N LEU A 444 2.47 -21.74 -18.80
CA LEU A 444 3.56 -21.11 -19.56
C LEU A 444 4.93 -21.60 -19.08
N HIS A 445 5.03 -22.87 -18.68
CA HIS A 445 6.22 -23.43 -18.02
C HIS A 445 7.52 -23.09 -18.74
N ALA A 446 7.58 -23.32 -20.06
CA ALA A 446 8.77 -23.04 -20.86
C ALA A 446 9.16 -21.55 -20.80
N ASP A 447 8.23 -20.63 -21.05
CA ASP A 447 8.51 -19.18 -21.08
C ASP A 447 8.85 -18.62 -19.68
N VAL A 448 8.21 -19.13 -18.62
CA VAL A 448 8.50 -18.75 -17.23
C VAL A 448 9.87 -19.27 -16.80
N THR A 449 10.19 -20.53 -17.10
CA THR A 449 11.51 -21.10 -16.82
C THR A 449 12.60 -20.40 -17.62
N GLU A 450 12.34 -20.01 -18.86
CA GLU A 450 13.29 -19.25 -19.67
C GLU A 450 13.52 -17.85 -19.12
N THR A 451 12.45 -17.12 -18.76
CA THR A 451 12.56 -15.83 -18.06
C THR A 451 13.39 -15.96 -16.78
N ALA A 452 13.17 -17.02 -15.99
CA ALA A 452 13.94 -17.31 -14.78
C ALA A 452 15.41 -17.69 -15.04
N ARG A 453 15.78 -18.01 -16.29
CA ARG A 453 17.15 -18.32 -16.74
C ARG A 453 17.97 -17.13 -17.15
N HIS A 454 17.33 -16.05 -17.60
CA HIS A 454 18.05 -14.85 -17.95
C HIS A 454 18.65 -14.15 -16.72
N GLN A 455 19.97 -14.12 -16.63
CA GLN A 455 20.68 -13.42 -15.54
C GLN A 455 20.56 -11.88 -15.62
N PHE A 456 20.29 -11.35 -16.82
CA PHE A 456 20.06 -9.93 -17.09
C PHE A 456 18.76 -9.75 -17.86
N ARG A 457 18.20 -8.54 -17.83
CA ARG A 457 16.97 -8.19 -18.57
C ARG A 457 17.09 -8.65 -20.02
N HIS A 458 16.12 -9.43 -20.47
CA HIS A 458 16.07 -9.96 -21.83
C HIS A 458 14.75 -9.57 -22.51
N HIS A 459 14.79 -9.34 -23.82
CA HIS A 459 13.60 -8.92 -24.57
C HIS A 459 12.53 -10.02 -24.66
N GLY A 460 12.90 -11.28 -24.38
CA GLY A 460 11.99 -12.41 -24.25
C GLY A 460 11.38 -12.59 -22.86
N ASP A 461 11.74 -11.76 -21.87
CA ASP A 461 11.23 -11.88 -20.50
C ASP A 461 9.72 -11.68 -20.43
N LEU A 462 9.10 -12.27 -19.41
CA LEU A 462 7.74 -11.97 -18.96
C LEU A 462 7.76 -11.04 -17.74
N SER A 463 6.83 -10.07 -17.70
CA SER A 463 6.60 -9.23 -16.52
C SER A 463 5.40 -9.75 -15.75
N ILE A 464 5.65 -10.72 -14.86
CA ILE A 464 4.58 -11.50 -14.22
C ILE A 464 3.80 -10.66 -13.18
N PRO A 465 4.40 -10.19 -12.08
CA PRO A 465 3.68 -9.41 -11.06
C PRO A 465 3.11 -8.08 -11.57
N SER A 466 3.85 -7.39 -12.43
CA SER A 466 3.54 -6.02 -12.86
C SER A 466 2.64 -5.92 -14.10
N SER A 467 2.25 -7.06 -14.71
CA SER A 467 1.33 -7.08 -15.85
C SER A 467 0.61 -8.43 -16.05
N LEU A 468 1.33 -9.53 -16.29
CA LEU A 468 0.69 -10.79 -16.71
C LEU A 468 -0.29 -11.33 -15.67
N HIS A 469 0.12 -11.32 -14.40
CA HIS A 469 -0.69 -11.79 -13.27
C HIS A 469 -2.04 -11.07 -13.20
N GLN A 470 -2.02 -9.75 -13.27
CA GLN A 470 -3.21 -8.93 -13.08
C GLN A 470 -4.24 -9.16 -14.20
N TYR A 471 -3.78 -9.19 -15.46
CA TYR A 471 -4.65 -9.51 -16.59
C TYR A 471 -5.14 -10.96 -16.57
N TRP A 472 -4.27 -11.91 -16.20
CA TRP A 472 -4.65 -13.31 -16.05
C TRP A 472 -5.73 -13.50 -14.98
N ALA A 473 -5.52 -12.90 -13.80
CA ALA A 473 -6.48 -12.95 -12.70
C ALA A 473 -7.81 -12.29 -13.10
N TYR A 474 -7.78 -11.16 -13.82
CA TYR A 474 -9.00 -10.51 -14.33
C TYR A 474 -9.78 -11.42 -15.29
N LEU A 475 -9.09 -11.99 -16.30
CA LEU A 475 -9.71 -12.83 -17.32
C LEU A 475 -10.16 -14.20 -16.80
N THR A 476 -9.71 -14.57 -15.59
CA THR A 476 -10.16 -15.77 -14.87
C THR A 476 -11.09 -15.43 -13.69
N ALA A 477 -11.65 -14.22 -13.65
CA ALA A 477 -12.61 -13.74 -12.65
C ALA A 477 -12.11 -13.77 -11.18
N GLN A 478 -10.81 -13.57 -11.00
CA GLN A 478 -10.12 -13.60 -9.70
C GLN A 478 -9.48 -12.25 -9.33
N ALA A 479 -9.57 -11.25 -10.21
CA ALA A 479 -9.23 -9.86 -9.92
C ALA A 479 -10.20 -8.90 -10.59
N VAL A 480 -10.27 -7.67 -10.09
CA VAL A 480 -11.06 -6.55 -10.65
C VAL A 480 -10.20 -5.29 -10.72
N PRO A 481 -10.47 -4.37 -11.66
CA PRO A 481 -9.85 -3.06 -11.62
C PRO A 481 -10.28 -2.33 -10.33
N GLY A 482 -9.36 -1.59 -9.74
CA GLY A 482 -9.62 -0.70 -8.62
C GLY A 482 -9.04 0.69 -8.85
N ASP A 483 -9.35 1.58 -7.94
CA ASP A 483 -8.81 2.94 -7.90
C ASP A 483 -7.89 3.12 -6.69
N ILE A 484 -6.85 3.93 -6.89
CA ILE A 484 -5.88 4.28 -5.86
C ILE A 484 -5.29 5.66 -6.16
N GLU A 485 -5.23 6.50 -5.13
CA GLU A 485 -4.64 7.83 -5.19
C GLU A 485 -3.12 7.71 -5.26
N TYR A 486 -2.57 7.96 -6.45
CA TYR A 486 -1.19 7.63 -6.79
C TYR A 486 -0.42 8.84 -7.29
N GLU A 487 0.82 8.99 -6.81
CA GLU A 487 1.78 9.97 -7.32
C GLU A 487 3.08 9.29 -7.76
N TYR A 488 3.51 9.56 -8.99
CA TYR A 488 4.81 9.15 -9.50
C TYR A 488 5.73 10.36 -9.57
N ALA A 489 6.88 10.30 -8.90
CA ALA A 489 7.90 11.34 -8.94
C ALA A 489 9.21 10.75 -9.48
N ASP A 490 9.63 11.29 -10.62
CA ASP A 490 10.92 11.01 -11.23
C ASP A 490 11.97 11.96 -10.65
N LEU A 491 12.99 11.44 -9.97
CA LEU A 491 14.00 12.24 -9.27
C LEU A 491 14.80 13.15 -10.22
N GLY A 492 14.92 12.80 -11.50
CA GLY A 492 15.55 13.63 -12.53
C GLY A 492 14.70 14.82 -12.98
N HIS A 493 13.38 14.78 -12.72
CA HIS A 493 12.47 15.77 -13.29
C HIS A 493 12.49 17.11 -12.53
N PRO A 494 12.60 18.28 -13.22
CA PRO A 494 12.70 19.60 -12.57
C PRO A 494 11.54 19.98 -11.64
N SER A 495 10.36 19.37 -11.81
CA SER A 495 9.20 19.62 -10.95
C SER A 495 9.18 18.81 -9.65
N THR A 496 10.08 17.83 -9.49
CA THR A 496 10.03 16.87 -8.38
C THR A 496 10.12 17.51 -6.99
N PRO A 497 10.96 18.51 -6.72
CA PRO A 497 10.97 19.17 -5.42
C PRO A 497 9.61 19.79 -5.04
N ALA A 498 8.88 20.34 -6.02
CA ALA A 498 7.55 20.89 -5.78
C ALA A 498 6.52 19.81 -5.48
N ARG A 499 6.61 18.64 -6.14
CA ARG A 499 5.75 17.48 -5.87
C ARG A 499 6.01 16.90 -4.48
N LEU A 500 7.27 16.70 -4.11
CA LEU A 500 7.66 16.23 -2.77
C LEU A 500 7.18 17.17 -1.67
N ALA A 501 7.29 18.48 -1.88
CA ALA A 501 6.76 19.46 -0.95
C ALA A 501 5.22 19.44 -0.86
N GLU A 502 4.51 19.15 -1.95
CA GLU A 502 3.07 18.96 -1.91
C GLU A 502 2.70 17.70 -1.12
N LEU A 503 3.39 16.57 -1.37
CA LEU A 503 3.22 15.33 -0.63
C LEU A 503 3.42 15.55 0.88
N LEU A 504 4.50 16.22 1.29
CA LEU A 504 4.75 16.53 2.71
C LEU A 504 3.65 17.40 3.34
N ASN A 505 3.10 18.36 2.59
CA ASN A 505 2.11 19.30 3.10
C ASN A 505 0.70 18.72 3.17
N ARG A 506 0.34 17.87 2.22
CA ARG A 506 -1.05 17.39 2.06
C ARG A 506 -1.24 15.94 2.52
N ARG A 507 -0.21 15.10 2.37
CA ARG A 507 -0.23 13.66 2.74
C ARG A 507 -1.49 12.94 2.26
N HIS A 508 -1.97 13.31 1.08
CA HIS A 508 -3.29 12.93 0.57
C HIS A 508 -3.26 11.75 -0.41
N ARG A 509 -2.09 11.19 -0.68
CA ARG A 509 -1.93 10.07 -1.62
C ARG A 509 -1.93 8.76 -0.86
N ASP A 510 -2.59 7.75 -1.41
CA ASP A 510 -2.55 6.37 -0.92
C ASP A 510 -1.16 5.79 -1.08
N VAL A 511 -0.56 6.06 -2.25
CA VAL A 511 0.73 5.52 -2.66
C VAL A 511 1.51 6.57 -3.41
N PHE A 512 2.83 6.62 -3.19
CA PHE A 512 3.73 7.35 -4.06
C PHE A 512 4.95 6.50 -4.43
N CYS A 513 5.53 6.77 -5.59
CA CYS A 513 6.72 6.10 -6.10
C CYS A 513 7.78 7.14 -6.44
N LEU A 514 9.01 6.89 -5.98
CA LEU A 514 10.17 7.78 -6.15
C LEU A 514 11.22 7.09 -7.01
N ASN A 515 11.03 7.14 -8.33
CA ASN A 515 11.92 6.44 -9.24
C ASN A 515 13.08 7.33 -9.69
N ASP A 516 14.24 6.73 -9.92
CA ASP A 516 15.41 7.39 -10.48
C ASP A 516 15.49 7.15 -11.99
N THR A 517 15.65 8.22 -12.77
CA THR A 517 15.99 8.14 -14.18
C THR A 517 17.27 8.90 -14.42
N ASP A 518 18.15 8.30 -15.25
CA ASP A 518 19.53 8.70 -15.49
C ASP A 518 19.79 10.21 -15.37
N SER A 519 20.54 10.59 -14.35
CA SER A 519 20.95 11.98 -14.09
C SER A 519 22.47 12.10 -14.05
N ASP A 520 22.99 13.27 -14.46
CA ASP A 520 24.41 13.62 -14.35
C ASP A 520 24.93 13.50 -12.90
N SER A 521 26.23 13.20 -12.75
CA SER A 521 26.86 12.92 -11.44
C SER A 521 26.76 14.07 -10.42
N GLU A 522 26.72 15.34 -10.86
CA GLU A 522 26.51 16.48 -9.95
C GLU A 522 25.06 16.61 -9.46
N ALA A 523 24.07 16.18 -10.24
CA ALA A 523 22.66 16.20 -9.84
C ALA A 523 22.35 15.12 -8.80
N PHE A 524 23.10 14.02 -8.83
CA PHE A 524 22.92 12.85 -7.97
C PHE A 524 22.99 13.18 -6.47
N ALA A 525 24.06 13.88 -6.03
CA ALA A 525 24.23 14.24 -4.61
C ALA A 525 23.18 15.25 -4.10
N GLU A 526 22.56 16.03 -5.00
CA GLU A 526 21.43 16.89 -4.65
C GLU A 526 20.13 16.10 -4.51
N GLN A 527 19.86 15.16 -5.42
CA GLN A 527 18.71 14.27 -5.37
C GLN A 527 18.72 13.40 -4.11
N GLU A 528 19.88 12.83 -3.77
CA GLU A 528 20.04 12.01 -2.56
C GLU A 528 19.69 12.79 -1.29
N ARG A 529 20.26 13.99 -1.12
CA ARG A 529 19.94 14.85 0.04
C ARG A 529 18.47 15.26 0.08
N MET A 530 17.84 15.45 -1.08
CA MET A 530 16.42 15.79 -1.17
C MET A 530 15.54 14.61 -0.74
N LEU A 531 15.88 13.40 -1.19
CA LEU A 531 15.19 12.18 -0.86
C LEU A 531 15.27 11.87 0.63
N VAL A 532 16.48 11.94 1.22
CA VAL A 532 16.70 11.71 2.65
C VAL A 532 15.93 12.73 3.51
N ASP A 533 15.94 14.01 3.13
CA ASP A 533 15.16 15.06 3.82
C ASP A 533 13.65 14.81 3.69
N PHE A 534 13.17 14.45 2.49
CA PHE A 534 11.77 14.14 2.26
C PHE A 534 11.30 12.92 3.07
N LEU A 535 11.99 11.78 2.94
CA LEU A 535 11.60 10.52 3.58
C LEU A 535 11.68 10.62 5.10
N SER A 536 12.73 11.24 5.65
CA SER A 536 12.84 11.45 7.12
C SER A 536 11.75 12.36 7.69
N ARG A 537 11.19 13.28 6.89
CA ARG A 537 10.05 14.12 7.30
C ARG A 537 8.70 13.44 7.02
N TYR A 538 8.61 12.61 5.98
CA TYR A 538 7.36 11.92 5.65
C TYR A 538 7.11 10.75 6.61
N LEU A 539 8.16 10.00 6.95
CA LEU A 539 8.11 8.77 7.76
C LEU A 539 9.16 8.84 8.89
N PRO A 540 8.97 9.77 9.86
CA PRO A 540 9.98 10.04 10.88
C PRO A 540 10.11 8.91 11.91
N PHE A 541 9.01 8.20 12.21
CA PHE A 541 9.00 7.16 13.23
C PHE A 541 9.64 5.86 12.71
N PRO A 542 10.62 5.28 13.44
CA PRO A 542 11.21 4.00 13.09
C PRO A 542 10.23 2.85 13.29
N ALA A 543 10.36 1.81 12.47
CA ALA A 543 9.68 0.53 12.64
C ALA A 543 10.44 -0.37 13.65
N PRO A 544 9.75 -1.33 14.30
CA PRO A 544 10.33 -2.15 15.37
C PRO A 544 11.43 -3.12 14.91
N PHE A 545 11.53 -3.37 13.60
CA PHE A 545 12.60 -4.18 12.99
C PHE A 545 13.83 -3.35 12.58
N GLU A 546 13.90 -2.08 12.96
CA GLU A 546 15.09 -1.24 12.76
C GLU A 546 16.01 -1.30 13.97
N LEU A 547 17.31 -1.43 13.70
CA LEU A 547 18.34 -1.38 14.72
C LEU A 547 18.60 0.05 15.20
N PRO A 548 19.12 0.20 16.44
CA PRO A 548 19.59 1.49 16.95
C PRO A 548 20.62 2.17 16.05
N ASP A 549 20.57 3.50 15.93
CA ASP A 549 21.38 4.26 14.98
C ASP A 549 22.90 4.09 15.16
N ASP A 550 23.38 3.86 16.39
CA ASP A 550 24.78 3.55 16.68
C ASP A 550 25.19 2.19 16.11
N VAL A 551 24.33 1.18 16.23
CA VAL A 551 24.53 -0.15 15.61
C VAL A 551 24.49 -0.04 14.09
N VAL A 552 23.57 0.76 13.54
CA VAL A 552 23.48 1.01 12.09
C VAL A 552 24.77 1.67 11.58
N ALA A 553 25.31 2.66 12.31
CA ALA A 553 26.53 3.36 11.94
C ALA A 553 27.74 2.41 11.87
N GLU A 554 27.87 1.48 12.82
CA GLU A 554 28.91 0.45 12.78
C GLU A 554 28.70 -0.54 11.62
N ARG A 555 27.47 -1.02 11.41
CA ARG A 555 27.16 -1.97 10.31
C ARG A 555 27.38 -1.36 8.93
N ARG A 556 27.18 -0.05 8.75
CA ARG A 556 27.44 0.67 7.50
C ARG A 556 28.91 0.70 7.07
N LYS A 557 29.84 0.34 7.96
CA LYS A 557 31.26 0.14 7.61
C LYS A 557 31.49 -1.16 6.82
N LEU A 558 30.49 -2.04 6.76
CA LEU A 558 30.54 -3.34 6.09
C LEU A 558 29.57 -3.36 4.90
N GLY A 559 29.90 -4.13 3.86
CA GLY A 559 28.97 -4.39 2.75
C GLY A 559 27.82 -5.32 3.15
N ALA A 560 26.69 -5.21 2.45
CA ALA A 560 25.47 -5.98 2.76
C ALA A 560 25.66 -7.52 2.71
N SER A 561 26.51 -8.03 1.80
CA SER A 561 26.87 -9.45 1.73
C SER A 561 27.72 -9.91 2.92
N ALA A 562 28.58 -9.02 3.43
CA ALA A 562 29.38 -9.32 4.63
C ALA A 562 28.49 -9.39 5.88
N LEU A 563 27.54 -8.47 6.00
CA LEU A 563 26.54 -8.48 7.07
C LEU A 563 25.68 -9.74 7.04
N TRP A 564 25.25 -10.17 5.84
CA TRP A 564 24.52 -11.43 5.68
C TRP A 564 25.32 -12.66 6.14
N ARG A 565 26.61 -12.72 5.79
CA ARG A 565 27.49 -13.80 6.27
C ARG A 565 27.65 -13.78 7.80
N GLN A 566 27.76 -12.59 8.39
CA GLN A 566 27.85 -12.43 9.84
C GLN A 566 26.55 -12.88 10.53
N SER A 567 25.37 -12.52 10.00
CA SER A 567 24.10 -12.94 10.61
C SER A 567 23.90 -14.45 10.57
N ARG A 568 24.37 -15.13 9.51
CA ARG A 568 24.38 -16.60 9.42
C ARG A 568 25.49 -17.25 10.26
N GLY A 569 26.56 -16.53 10.57
CA GLY A 569 27.71 -16.99 11.35
C GLY A 569 27.57 -16.81 12.86
N ALA A 570 26.77 -15.84 13.31
CA ALA A 570 26.47 -15.62 14.72
C ALA A 570 25.66 -16.77 15.35
N ASP A 571 24.92 -17.53 14.55
CA ASP A 571 24.22 -18.77 14.96
C ASP A 571 25.13 -20.01 15.05
N ARG A 572 26.43 -19.92 14.70
CA ARG A 572 27.35 -21.07 14.78
C ARG A 572 27.85 -21.42 16.19
N TYR A 573 27.39 -20.72 17.24
CA TYR A 573 27.55 -21.19 18.63
C TYR A 573 26.32 -21.89 19.20
N GLY A 574 25.30 -22.19 18.39
CA GLY A 574 24.07 -22.83 18.86
C GLY A 574 23.43 -23.76 17.83
N ARG A 575 24.15 -24.83 17.43
CA ARG A 575 23.71 -26.09 16.78
C ARG A 575 24.62 -26.45 15.62
N GLN A 576 25.73 -27.09 15.96
CA GLN A 576 26.35 -28.06 15.08
C GLN A 576 25.36 -29.24 14.95
N VAL A 577 24.64 -29.32 13.83
CA VAL A 577 24.06 -30.58 13.37
C VAL A 577 24.95 -31.03 12.23
N ASP A 578 25.80 -32.00 12.52
CA ASP A 578 26.58 -32.69 11.51
C ASP A 578 25.65 -33.24 10.43
N ALA A 579 25.99 -33.02 9.16
CA ALA A 579 25.28 -33.63 8.05
C ALA A 579 25.39 -35.16 8.16
N PRO A 580 24.30 -35.93 8.07
CA PRO A 580 24.41 -37.37 7.94
C PRO A 580 25.00 -37.70 6.56
N THR A 581 26.22 -38.19 6.57
CA THR A 581 26.91 -38.82 5.44
C THR A 581 26.36 -40.24 5.21
N THR A 582 25.10 -40.38 4.78
CA THR A 582 24.58 -41.61 4.14
C THR A 582 23.22 -41.34 3.45
N PRO A 583 22.93 -41.91 2.27
CA PRO A 583 21.70 -41.61 1.54
C PRO A 583 20.53 -42.40 2.14
N ALA A 584 19.53 -41.71 2.66
CA ALA A 584 18.28 -42.32 3.10
C ALA A 584 17.37 -42.57 1.89
N LEU A 585 17.21 -43.84 1.55
CA LEU A 585 16.22 -44.38 0.63
C LEU A 585 14.79 -44.07 1.11
N GLY A 586 13.97 -43.55 0.18
CA GLY A 586 12.56 -43.85 -0.02
C GLY A 586 11.60 -43.78 1.17
N ARG A 587 10.81 -42.71 1.23
CA ARG A 587 9.41 -42.80 1.67
C ARG A 587 8.50 -42.22 0.59
N GLN A 588 7.78 -43.12 -0.08
CA GLN A 588 6.61 -42.83 -0.90
C GLN A 588 5.62 -42.00 -0.08
N VAL A 589 5.25 -40.83 -0.59
CA VAL A 589 4.10 -40.07 -0.10
C VAL A 589 2.95 -40.41 -1.04
N ASP A 590 1.87 -40.94 -0.47
CA ASP A 590 0.67 -41.36 -1.18
C ASP A 590 0.08 -40.24 -2.03
N ALA A 591 0.11 -40.45 -3.34
CA ALA A 591 -0.46 -39.59 -4.35
C ALA A 591 -1.96 -39.87 -4.54
N HIS A 592 -2.79 -39.73 -3.51
CA HIS A 592 -4.26 -39.77 -3.68
C HIS A 592 -5.00 -38.95 -2.61
N ALA A 593 -4.95 -37.62 -2.73
CA ALA A 593 -5.96 -36.72 -2.17
C ALA A 593 -6.02 -35.37 -2.92
N ALA A 594 -5.88 -35.37 -4.25
CA ALA A 594 -6.23 -34.22 -5.07
C ALA A 594 -7.67 -34.39 -5.57
N ARG A 595 -8.62 -33.65 -4.98
CA ARG A 595 -9.95 -33.50 -5.57
C ARG A 595 -9.80 -32.78 -6.93
N PRO A 596 -10.43 -33.25 -8.01
CA PRO A 596 -10.40 -32.52 -9.28
C PRO A 596 -11.14 -31.19 -9.10
N LEU A 597 -10.46 -30.08 -9.43
CA LEU A 597 -11.09 -28.78 -9.60
C LEU A 597 -12.21 -28.90 -10.63
N ARG A 598 -13.45 -28.64 -10.22
CA ARG A 598 -14.55 -28.38 -11.15
C ARG A 598 -14.23 -27.08 -11.88
N VAL A 599 -13.79 -27.21 -13.13
CA VAL A 599 -13.90 -26.13 -14.11
C VAL A 599 -15.39 -25.81 -14.21
N GLY A 600 -15.80 -24.63 -13.75
CA GLY A 600 -17.16 -24.12 -13.96
C GLY A 600 -17.46 -24.10 -15.46
N PRO A 601 -18.74 -24.16 -15.86
CA PRO A 601 -19.09 -24.24 -17.28
C PRO A 601 -18.50 -23.05 -18.01
N ARG A 602 -17.98 -23.30 -19.22
CA ARG A 602 -17.67 -22.26 -20.20
C ARG A 602 -18.90 -21.35 -20.26
N LEU A 603 -18.72 -20.10 -19.88
CA LEU A 603 -19.62 -19.04 -20.31
C LEU A 603 -19.35 -18.88 -21.81
N ASP A 604 -20.05 -19.65 -22.62
CA ASP A 604 -20.24 -19.30 -24.02
C ASP A 604 -20.85 -17.90 -24.00
N ALA A 605 -20.08 -16.93 -24.49
CA ALA A 605 -20.55 -15.57 -24.68
C ALA A 605 -21.87 -15.64 -25.46
N PRO A 606 -22.96 -14.99 -25.01
CA PRO A 606 -24.16 -14.90 -25.83
C PRO A 606 -23.78 -14.18 -27.12
N THR A 607 -23.80 -14.94 -28.21
CA THR A 607 -23.82 -14.41 -29.56
C THR A 607 -25.07 -13.53 -29.64
N LEU A 608 -24.86 -12.22 -29.74
CA LEU A 608 -25.92 -11.28 -30.10
C LEU A 608 -26.57 -11.80 -31.39
N PRO A 609 -27.91 -11.96 -31.46
CA PRO A 609 -28.53 -12.39 -32.68
C PRO A 609 -28.30 -11.32 -33.75
N SER A 610 -27.60 -11.71 -34.82
CA SER A 610 -27.51 -10.91 -36.03
C SER A 610 -28.91 -10.80 -36.64
N MET A 611 -29.60 -9.67 -36.45
CA MET A 611 -30.73 -9.32 -37.29
C MET A 611 -30.21 -9.05 -38.70
N ARG A 612 -30.27 -10.10 -39.53
CA ARG A 612 -30.25 -9.97 -40.99
C ARG A 612 -31.57 -9.33 -41.40
N ILE A 613 -31.53 -8.04 -41.73
CA ILE A 613 -32.61 -7.41 -42.50
C ILE A 613 -32.53 -8.00 -43.91
N ALA A 614 -33.49 -8.87 -44.23
CA ALA A 614 -33.67 -9.40 -45.56
C ALA A 614 -34.20 -8.28 -46.47
N ALA A 615 -33.40 -7.91 -47.46
CA ALA A 615 -33.86 -7.14 -48.61
C ALA A 615 -34.74 -8.07 -49.47
N THR A 616 -36.02 -7.76 -49.56
CA THR A 616 -36.90 -8.27 -50.62
C THR A 616 -37.31 -7.09 -51.48
N ARG A 617 -36.93 -7.17 -52.76
CA ARG A 617 -37.43 -6.38 -53.87
C ARG A 617 -38.73 -7.02 -54.33
N GLU A 618 -39.78 -6.24 -54.45
CA GLU A 618 -40.82 -6.44 -55.48
C GLU A 618 -41.40 -5.07 -55.87
N ALA A 619 -41.81 -4.97 -57.13
CA ALA A 619 -42.00 -3.75 -57.91
C ALA A 619 -43.47 -3.50 -58.26
N GLN A 620 -43.76 -2.25 -58.65
CA GLN A 620 -44.97 -1.71 -59.33
C GLN A 620 -46.26 -1.68 -58.48
N GLU A 621 -47.14 -0.66 -58.51
CA GLU A 621 -47.47 0.36 -59.53
C GLU A 621 -48.30 1.51 -58.88
N ASP A 622 -48.11 2.74 -59.38
CA ASP A 622 -49.09 3.83 -59.62
C ASP A 622 -50.15 4.29 -58.58
N ILE A 623 -50.09 5.59 -58.20
CA ILE A 623 -51.11 6.67 -58.43
C ILE A 623 -50.95 7.88 -57.47
N ALA A 624 -50.83 9.06 -58.09
CA ALA A 624 -51.22 10.43 -57.69
C ALA A 624 -50.61 11.17 -56.46
N SER A 625 -50.02 12.34 -56.76
CA SER A 625 -49.83 13.52 -55.89
C SER A 625 -51.18 14.29 -55.67
N PRO A 626 -51.27 15.48 -55.01
CA PRO A 626 -50.25 16.30 -54.32
C PRO A 626 -50.69 17.02 -53.00
N GLY A 627 -49.71 17.66 -52.34
CA GLY A 627 -49.89 18.87 -51.51
C GLY A 627 -49.53 18.73 -50.04
N TRP A 628 -49.02 19.71 -49.31
CA TRP A 628 -48.74 21.13 -49.55
C TRP A 628 -47.75 21.62 -48.46
N TRP A 629 -47.03 22.68 -48.79
CA TRP A 629 -46.15 23.62 -48.07
C TRP A 629 -46.28 23.88 -46.54
N GLY A 630 -45.15 24.25 -45.92
CA GLY A 630 -45.09 25.16 -44.76
C GLY A 630 -43.94 24.90 -43.76
N THR A 631 -42.69 25.30 -44.03
CA THR A 631 -42.01 26.51 -43.49
C THR A 631 -41.75 26.56 -41.96
N TYR A 632 -40.46 26.42 -41.61
CA TYR A 632 -39.73 27.00 -40.46
C TYR A 632 -39.89 28.54 -40.38
N PRO A 633 -39.67 29.25 -39.24
CA PRO A 633 -38.39 29.39 -38.50
C PRO A 633 -38.52 29.40 -36.95
N ALA A 634 -37.56 28.92 -36.14
CA ALA A 634 -36.31 29.56 -35.69
C ALA A 634 -36.48 30.91 -34.97
N GLU A 635 -36.32 30.92 -33.64
CA GLU A 635 -35.86 32.07 -32.86
C GLU A 635 -35.14 31.63 -31.56
N ARG A 636 -34.31 32.53 -31.05
CA ARG A 636 -33.07 32.34 -30.27
C ARG A 636 -33.27 32.68 -28.76
N PRO A 637 -32.22 32.65 -27.91
CA PRO A 637 -32.29 32.37 -26.47
C PRO A 637 -32.32 33.63 -25.59
N ASP A 638 -32.59 33.45 -24.29
CA ASP A 638 -31.82 34.02 -23.16
C ASP A 638 -32.46 33.64 -21.80
N SER A 639 -31.69 32.96 -20.94
CA SER A 639 -31.57 33.15 -19.47
C SER A 639 -30.82 31.98 -18.82
#